data_AF-A0A5D0VZC4-F1
#
_entry.id   AF-A0A5D0VZC4-F1
#
_cell.length_a   1.000
_cell.length_b   1.000
_cell.length_c   1.000
_cell.angle_alpha   90.00
_cell.angle_beta   90.00
_cell.angle_gamma   90.00
#
_symmetry.space_group_name_H-M   'P 1'
#
loop_
_entity.id
_entity.type
_entity.pdbx_description
1 polymer ?
#
loop_
_entity_poly.entity_id
_entity_poly.type
_entity_poly.pdbx_seq_one_letter_code
_entity_poly.pdbx_strand_id
1 'polypeptide(L)'
;MASSPALAVAQTVTDPAAVSANAEQEVIIKEDLFSVAPMLETELSADNAVPVELQFTSTPNTTEAVDVTGVSAEGFTRKVMVGGDEIAQVVVTRLKKDTNYVDLAADRFTSQFGVDSDRLTPTTAISVNGDEAEFVRAIAQLTDQEPAEEEEQEAEADKTVEDDTSVDEDGKSGGENPIAGGYETPDRLAMDEEEEREPNVSYRVTSEGCEHDVDLISGVVRQQSLSQTLEDGVVTATEACSPNGTVWPIQKSFEACEDIVDLDDMVAKPQFTSFYTDDKDARYEVSGCQVDDAEFYAINEDFEACAPDLNLDGETVTFLSQLTYRGRGGKNVTVAECAPSDKTFEMARDYNVCSDLVDLEKGAANAQYSLFYVDGKASRHTVSDCLPDEEMAFPIVEKENCTFDFDLVNGKAIVNTSLVYTTDRNVEVSVRECGPSETIEPIQMTADVSNCSLRHDFANGLSTEMAMWTYEYEGQLYQATPCITTENTYTHSRVFERSGIDVCPPIVDLANGQAARQYRTEITRDGVHEVVAACQPDENNMMSVQSTEFGCEDPSSFDHDLIAGVSYGRERFYYDAPGQGRVYVTSCQESDRVYTHSVEPAGWKYNDPGLRAQRLVDVSINVNGKGYVVASSYLQPGTSEVAYSHLEDRDEPNFDQRYYEGCIELVPTSRAHVYTRPDGTTYAHIVGEGDLFNNGDKCERTVEERVRSGVKINLAVKGYVARVRDGSGNIHSVRNGCNTGGKTLEGNPPYQVLSQNGPQSGCRNPSNKVSIYSAHDERTKTVTPAGEVTYSNWKLVRWSS
;
A
#
# COMPACT_ATOMS: atom_id res chain seq x y z
N MET A 1 -43.58 17.35 28.25
CA MET A 1 -43.58 16.10 27.45
C MET A 1 -42.24 16.03 26.75
N ALA A 2 -41.57 14.87 26.73
CA ALA A 2 -40.24 14.72 26.18
C ALA A 2 -40.28 13.90 24.89
N SER A 3 -39.51 14.30 23.88
CA SER A 3 -39.15 13.48 22.72
C SER A 3 -37.67 13.71 22.40
N SER A 4 -36.91 12.62 22.37
CA SER A 4 -35.53 12.57 21.89
C SER A 4 -35.48 11.91 20.51
N PRO A 5 -34.38 12.06 19.73
CA PRO A 5 -34.31 11.58 18.35
C PRO A 5 -33.97 10.08 18.24
N ALA A 6 -34.19 9.54 17.04
CA ALA A 6 -34.01 8.12 16.73
C ALA A 6 -32.59 7.75 16.27
N LEU A 7 -32.16 6.52 16.59
CA LEU A 7 -31.02 5.87 15.94
C LEU A 7 -31.43 5.34 14.56
N ALA A 8 -30.49 5.34 13.61
CA ALA A 8 -30.56 4.54 12.38
C ALA A 8 -29.49 3.44 12.42
N VAL A 9 -29.86 2.24 11.97
CA VAL A 9 -29.08 1.01 12.11
C VAL A 9 -28.41 0.65 10.78
N ALA A 10 -27.14 0.23 10.82
CA ALA A 10 -26.42 -0.29 9.66
C ALA A 10 -26.96 -1.68 9.26
N GLN A 11 -27.21 -1.91 7.98
CA GLN A 11 -27.67 -3.20 7.47
C GLN A 11 -26.51 -4.09 7.02
N THR A 12 -26.40 -5.26 7.66
CA THR A 12 -25.64 -6.42 7.17
C THR A 12 -26.46 -7.21 6.14
N VAL A 13 -25.80 -7.73 5.10
CA VAL A 13 -26.40 -8.68 4.15
C VAL A 13 -25.50 -9.91 4.03
N THR A 14 -26.02 -11.08 4.38
CA THR A 14 -25.52 -12.42 3.99
C THR A 14 -26.39 -12.92 2.82
N ASP A 15 -25.89 -13.65 1.82
CA ASP A 15 -25.57 -15.10 1.77
C ASP A 15 -25.35 -15.49 0.28
N PRO A 16 -24.98 -16.73 -0.13
CA PRO A 16 -24.21 -17.78 0.57
C PRO A 16 -23.15 -18.52 -0.32
N ALA A 17 -22.20 -19.17 0.36
CA ALA A 17 -21.53 -20.45 0.05
C ALA A 17 -21.10 -20.84 -1.39
N ALA A 18 -19.77 -20.98 -1.56
CA ALA A 18 -19.17 -22.10 -2.29
C ALA A 18 -18.12 -22.77 -1.39
N VAL A 19 -18.04 -24.11 -1.41
CA VAL A 19 -17.31 -24.90 -0.39
C VAL A 19 -15.92 -25.30 -0.90
N SER A 20 -14.89 -24.96 -0.12
CA SER A 20 -13.64 -25.73 -0.02
C SER A 20 -13.11 -25.59 1.41
N ALA A 21 -12.80 -26.71 2.05
CA ALA A 21 -12.31 -26.72 3.42
C ALA A 21 -10.80 -26.64 3.45
N ASN A 22 -10.27 -25.64 4.14
CA ASN A 22 -9.02 -25.77 4.90
C ASN A 22 -9.24 -25.03 6.22
N ALA A 23 -8.95 -25.70 7.34
CA ALA A 23 -9.02 -25.08 8.64
C ALA A 23 -7.70 -24.32 8.87
N GLU A 24 -7.74 -23.01 8.67
CA GLU A 24 -6.63 -22.13 9.03
C GLU A 24 -6.48 -22.15 10.56
N GLN A 25 -5.41 -22.78 11.05
CA GLN A 25 -4.95 -22.53 12.41
C GLN A 25 -4.41 -21.11 12.47
N GLU A 26 -4.82 -20.36 13.48
CA GLU A 26 -4.32 -19.02 13.77
C GLU A 26 -2.81 -19.10 14.05
N VAL A 27 -2.00 -18.53 13.16
CA VAL A 27 -0.54 -18.54 13.25
C VAL A 27 -0.12 -17.56 14.35
N ILE A 28 0.28 -18.11 15.50
CA ILE A 28 0.75 -17.31 16.64
C ILE A 28 2.26 -17.12 16.50
N ILE A 29 2.66 -15.93 16.05
CA ILE A 29 4.07 -15.50 16.07
C ILE A 29 4.46 -15.20 17.52
N LYS A 30 5.45 -15.93 18.03
CA LYS A 30 6.02 -15.77 19.36
C LYS A 30 7.20 -14.80 19.31
N GLU A 31 7.20 -13.80 20.20
CA GLU A 31 8.34 -12.91 20.39
C GLU A 31 9.51 -13.65 21.05
N ASP A 32 10.74 -13.33 20.65
CA ASP A 32 11.98 -13.92 21.14
C ASP A 32 11.95 -15.46 21.15
N LEU A 33 11.51 -16.08 20.03
CA LEU A 33 11.37 -17.54 19.90
C LEU A 33 12.74 -18.24 19.98
N PHE A 34 13.77 -17.67 19.36
CA PHE A 34 15.15 -18.13 19.49
C PHE A 34 16.15 -16.99 19.26
N SER A 35 17.37 -17.15 19.80
CA SER A 35 18.46 -16.19 19.59
C SER A 35 19.57 -16.81 18.74
N VAL A 36 20.03 -16.05 17.75
CA VAL A 36 21.12 -16.43 16.83
C VAL A 36 22.15 -15.31 16.71
N ALA A 37 23.31 -15.60 16.14
CA ALA A 37 24.29 -14.60 15.70
C ALA A 37 24.91 -15.05 14.37
N PRO A 38 25.43 -14.13 13.54
CA PRO A 38 26.18 -14.48 12.33
C PRO A 38 27.34 -15.42 12.63
N MET A 39 27.63 -16.35 11.72
CA MET A 39 28.85 -17.16 11.79
C MET A 39 30.09 -16.37 11.29
N LEU A 40 29.88 -15.42 10.38
CA LEU A 40 30.89 -14.52 9.82
C LEU A 40 30.40 -13.07 9.85
N GLU A 41 31.33 -12.11 9.81
CA GLU A 41 30.98 -10.69 9.68
C GLU A 41 30.28 -10.46 8.32
N THR A 42 29.06 -9.92 8.37
CA THR A 42 28.17 -9.79 7.21
C THR A 42 27.80 -8.32 7.02
N GLU A 43 27.99 -7.77 5.82
CA GLU A 43 27.62 -6.39 5.51
C GLU A 43 26.11 -6.21 5.36
N LEU A 44 25.60 -5.04 5.76
CA LEU A 44 24.19 -4.65 5.66
C LEU A 44 23.99 -3.71 4.47
N SER A 45 23.50 -4.24 3.35
CA SER A 45 23.07 -3.42 2.22
C SER A 45 21.67 -2.83 2.46
N ALA A 46 21.45 -1.59 2.02
CA ALA A 46 20.12 -0.98 1.93
C ALA A 46 19.40 -1.31 0.60
N ASP A 47 20.16 -1.70 -0.43
CA ASP A 47 19.66 -1.93 -1.79
C ASP A 47 19.26 -3.39 -2.02
N ASN A 48 20.00 -4.34 -1.44
CA ASN A 48 19.83 -5.77 -1.66
C ASN A 48 19.75 -6.57 -0.35
N ALA A 49 19.11 -7.74 -0.42
CA ALA A 49 19.11 -8.71 0.68
C ALA A 49 20.39 -9.56 0.63
N VAL A 50 21.20 -9.50 1.68
CA VAL A 50 22.49 -10.20 1.79
C VAL A 50 22.27 -11.55 2.48
N PRO A 51 22.68 -12.70 1.88
CA PRO A 51 22.62 -14.00 2.55
C PRO A 51 23.43 -14.02 3.84
N VAL A 52 22.93 -14.68 4.88
CA VAL A 52 23.63 -14.83 6.16
C VAL A 52 23.43 -16.24 6.74
N GLU A 53 24.53 -16.86 7.18
CA GLU A 53 24.51 -18.10 7.97
C GLU A 53 24.65 -17.76 9.45
N LEU A 54 23.78 -18.36 10.26
CA LEU A 54 23.48 -17.97 11.64
C LEU A 54 23.62 -19.19 12.57
N GLN A 55 24.31 -19.01 13.68
CA GLN A 55 24.46 -20.01 14.75
C GLN A 55 23.55 -19.67 15.94
N PHE A 56 22.95 -20.67 16.59
CA PHE A 56 22.15 -20.47 17.80
C PHE A 56 23.04 -20.05 18.98
N THR A 57 22.65 -18.98 19.68
CA THR A 57 23.38 -18.43 20.83
C THR A 57 22.74 -18.77 22.17
N SER A 58 21.49 -19.25 22.17
CA SER A 58 20.76 -19.69 23.35
C SER A 58 19.82 -20.86 23.01
N THR A 59 19.38 -21.58 24.04
CA THR A 59 18.26 -22.53 23.91
C THR A 59 16.99 -21.80 23.46
N PRO A 60 16.22 -22.31 22.48
CA PRO A 60 14.96 -21.71 22.06
C PRO A 60 13.93 -21.58 23.18
N ASN A 61 13.10 -20.55 23.09
CA ASN A 61 11.97 -20.26 23.96
C ASN A 61 10.73 -21.00 23.46
N THR A 62 10.76 -22.33 23.49
CA THR A 62 9.65 -23.22 23.08
C THR A 62 8.91 -23.79 24.29
N THR A 63 7.65 -24.18 24.13
CA THR A 63 6.81 -24.76 25.19
C THR A 63 7.27 -26.18 25.54
N GLU A 64 7.72 -26.93 24.54
CA GLU A 64 8.45 -28.19 24.68
C GLU A 64 9.92 -27.93 24.36
N ALA A 65 10.86 -28.38 25.21
CA ALA A 65 12.27 -28.13 25.01
C ALA A 65 12.79 -28.89 23.77
N VAL A 66 13.29 -28.15 22.78
CA VAL A 66 13.90 -28.71 21.56
C VAL A 66 15.42 -28.58 21.61
N ASP A 67 16.12 -29.60 21.11
CA ASP A 67 17.58 -29.57 20.97
C ASP A 67 17.97 -28.97 19.62
N VAL A 68 18.79 -27.91 19.66
CA VAL A 68 19.35 -27.24 18.47
C VAL A 68 20.85 -27.52 18.31
N THR A 69 21.39 -28.50 19.05
CA THR A 69 22.80 -28.89 18.95
C THR A 69 23.11 -29.41 17.54
N GLY A 70 24.09 -28.77 16.88
CA GLY A 70 24.48 -29.03 15.50
C GLY A 70 23.58 -28.39 14.44
N VAL A 71 22.56 -27.62 14.83
CA VAL A 71 21.66 -26.91 13.91
C VAL A 71 22.20 -25.49 13.65
N SER A 72 22.30 -25.09 12.38
CA SER A 72 22.46 -23.69 11.95
C SER A 72 21.17 -23.20 11.27
N ALA A 73 21.09 -21.88 11.07
CA ALA A 73 20.00 -21.22 10.36
C ALA A 73 20.57 -20.45 9.16
N GLU A 74 19.89 -20.54 8.02
CA GLU A 74 20.20 -19.77 6.81
C GLU A 74 19.07 -18.75 6.57
N GLY A 75 19.45 -17.54 6.15
CA GLY A 75 18.50 -16.47 5.92
C GLY A 75 19.10 -15.30 5.17
N PHE A 76 18.41 -14.16 5.24
CA PHE A 76 18.83 -12.92 4.61
C PHE A 76 18.80 -11.76 5.60
N THR A 77 19.74 -10.85 5.47
CA THR A 77 19.77 -9.58 6.20
C THR A 77 19.80 -8.39 5.25
N ARG A 78 19.23 -7.27 5.69
CA ARG A 78 19.32 -5.98 4.99
C ARG A 78 19.13 -4.83 5.98
N LYS A 79 19.53 -3.64 5.57
CA LYS A 79 19.17 -2.38 6.25
C LYS A 79 17.84 -1.85 5.70
N VAL A 80 16.97 -1.34 6.57
CA VAL A 80 15.72 -0.67 6.19
C VAL A 80 15.53 0.61 6.98
N MET A 81 14.92 1.63 6.35
CA MET A 81 14.56 2.90 6.98
C MET A 81 13.17 2.82 7.60
N VAL A 82 13.05 3.01 8.92
CA VAL A 82 11.77 3.04 9.64
C VAL A 82 11.73 4.25 10.56
N GLY A 83 10.75 5.14 10.38
CA GLY A 83 10.57 6.34 11.21
C GLY A 83 11.63 7.44 11.04
N GLY A 84 12.66 7.21 10.23
CA GLY A 84 13.82 8.10 10.06
C GLY A 84 15.13 7.49 10.58
N ASP A 85 15.05 6.37 11.30
CA ASP A 85 16.20 5.63 11.80
C ASP A 85 16.51 4.42 10.89
N GLU A 86 17.80 4.07 10.80
CA GLU A 86 18.28 2.87 10.11
C GLU A 86 18.22 1.67 11.06
N ILE A 87 17.50 0.62 10.66
CA ILE A 87 17.42 -0.63 11.41
C ILE A 87 17.85 -1.82 10.54
N ALA A 88 18.44 -2.83 11.16
CA ALA A 88 18.67 -4.11 10.49
C ALA A 88 17.39 -4.95 10.53
N GLN A 89 17.07 -5.56 9.40
CA GLN A 89 16.07 -6.61 9.29
C GLN A 89 16.77 -7.92 8.97
N VAL A 90 16.46 -8.96 9.75
CA VAL A 90 16.90 -10.34 9.50
C VAL A 90 15.67 -11.21 9.27
N VAL A 91 15.72 -12.07 8.25
CA VAL A 91 14.66 -13.03 7.91
C VAL A 91 15.30 -14.40 7.81
N VAL A 92 14.86 -15.35 8.64
CA VAL A 92 15.34 -16.74 8.61
C VAL A 92 14.43 -17.52 7.67
N THR A 93 15.01 -18.24 6.71
CA THR A 93 14.25 -18.96 5.68
C THR A 93 14.53 -20.45 5.68
N ARG A 94 15.49 -20.93 6.49
CA ARG A 94 15.87 -22.35 6.55
C ARG A 94 16.59 -22.68 7.85
N LEU A 95 16.40 -23.91 8.31
CA LEU A 95 17.24 -24.57 9.32
C LEU A 95 18.02 -25.71 8.66
N LYS A 96 19.22 -25.97 9.16
CA LYS A 96 20.19 -26.90 8.57
C LYS A 96 20.92 -27.68 9.66
N LYS A 97 21.16 -28.96 9.43
CA LYS A 97 21.97 -29.84 10.28
C LYS A 97 22.77 -30.75 9.37
N ASP A 98 24.09 -30.62 9.41
CA ASP A 98 25.02 -31.29 8.51
C ASP A 98 24.64 -31.04 7.03
N THR A 99 24.25 -32.07 6.28
CA THR A 99 23.79 -31.97 4.87
C THR A 99 22.27 -31.81 4.74
N ASN A 100 21.51 -31.97 5.82
CA ASN A 100 20.05 -31.92 5.82
C ASN A 100 19.54 -30.51 6.09
N TYR A 101 18.44 -30.12 5.44
CA TYR A 101 17.80 -28.81 5.65
C TYR A 101 16.27 -28.90 5.62
N VAL A 102 15.64 -27.92 6.27
CA VAL A 102 14.19 -27.68 6.25
C VAL A 102 13.96 -26.19 6.00
N ASP A 103 13.25 -25.87 4.92
CA ASP A 103 12.86 -24.48 4.60
C ASP A 103 11.72 -24.02 5.53
N LEU A 104 11.76 -22.74 5.91
CA LEU A 104 10.79 -22.04 6.76
C LEU A 104 10.07 -20.93 5.98
N ALA A 105 8.85 -20.59 6.39
CA ALA A 105 8.09 -19.49 5.82
C ALA A 105 8.72 -18.12 6.14
N ALA A 106 9.21 -17.42 5.11
CA ALA A 106 9.96 -16.17 5.24
C ALA A 106 9.18 -15.00 5.89
N ASP A 107 7.85 -15.04 5.90
CA ASP A 107 6.99 -14.07 6.58
C ASP A 107 6.82 -14.37 8.09
N ARG A 108 7.29 -15.53 8.56
CA ARG A 108 7.06 -16.04 9.93
C ARG A 108 8.29 -16.13 10.80
N PHE A 109 9.50 -15.81 10.32
CA PHE A 109 10.71 -15.85 11.13
C PHE A 109 11.56 -14.61 10.88
N THR A 110 11.30 -13.56 11.66
CA THR A 110 11.89 -12.23 11.42
C THR A 110 12.41 -11.57 12.69
N SER A 111 13.41 -10.73 12.53
CA SER A 111 13.94 -9.84 13.56
C SER A 111 14.14 -8.44 13.00
N GLN A 112 13.91 -7.42 13.83
CA GLN A 112 14.19 -6.02 13.53
C GLN A 112 14.81 -5.35 14.75
N PHE A 113 15.98 -4.73 14.58
CA PHE A 113 16.73 -4.10 15.66
C PHE A 113 17.57 -2.92 15.15
N GLY A 114 17.79 -1.92 16.00
CA GLY A 114 18.69 -0.81 15.68
C GLY A 114 20.14 -1.27 15.58
N VAL A 115 20.90 -0.67 14.67
CA VAL A 115 22.31 -0.99 14.44
C VAL A 115 23.18 0.27 14.44
N ASP A 116 24.32 0.20 15.13
CA ASP A 116 25.30 1.29 15.19
C ASP A 116 26.33 1.22 14.04
N SER A 117 26.25 0.20 13.17
CA SER A 117 27.19 -0.04 12.07
C SER A 117 26.57 -0.80 10.90
N ASP A 118 27.15 -0.63 9.71
CA ASP A 118 26.74 -1.26 8.44
C ASP A 118 27.09 -2.75 8.34
N ARG A 119 27.31 -3.42 9.48
CA ARG A 119 27.76 -4.82 9.56
C ARG A 119 27.13 -5.52 10.76
N LEU A 120 26.75 -6.78 10.58
CA LEU A 120 26.46 -7.71 11.65
C LEU A 120 27.72 -8.51 11.95
N THR A 121 28.18 -8.48 13.20
CA THR A 121 29.36 -9.22 13.64
C THR A 121 28.94 -10.56 14.25
N PRO A 122 29.84 -11.56 14.36
CA PRO A 122 29.53 -12.81 15.06
C PRO A 122 29.19 -12.69 16.56
N THR A 123 29.36 -11.50 17.16
CA THR A 123 28.93 -11.21 18.54
C THR A 123 27.58 -10.49 18.61
N THR A 124 26.99 -10.12 17.47
CA THR A 124 25.68 -9.47 17.39
C THR A 124 24.58 -10.51 17.62
N ALA A 125 24.05 -10.57 18.84
CA ALA A 125 22.91 -11.40 19.18
C ALA A 125 21.61 -10.85 18.60
N ILE A 126 20.91 -11.67 17.83
CA ILE A 126 19.68 -11.37 17.09
C ILE A 126 18.58 -12.24 17.70
N SER A 127 17.52 -11.64 18.25
CA SER A 127 16.35 -12.39 18.71
C SER A 127 15.30 -12.45 17.60
N VAL A 128 14.89 -13.66 17.23
CA VAL A 128 14.00 -13.92 16.09
C VAL A 128 12.61 -14.23 16.62
N ASN A 129 11.62 -13.48 16.14
CA ASN A 129 10.21 -13.74 16.39
C ASN A 129 9.71 -14.76 15.37
N GLY A 130 8.93 -15.76 15.79
CA GLY A 130 8.34 -16.67 14.81
C GLY A 130 7.31 -17.70 15.25
N ASP A 131 6.87 -18.53 14.30
CA ASP A 131 5.89 -19.61 14.49
C ASP A 131 6.54 -20.78 15.24
N GLU A 132 6.18 -20.93 16.53
CA GLU A 132 6.70 -21.99 17.39
C GLU A 132 6.38 -23.40 16.83
N ALA A 133 5.19 -23.60 16.25
CA ALA A 133 4.74 -24.92 15.80
C ALA A 133 5.45 -25.33 14.50
N GLU A 134 5.76 -24.38 13.62
CA GLU A 134 6.59 -24.60 12.44
C GLU A 134 8.04 -24.88 12.82
N PHE A 135 8.61 -24.10 13.75
CA PHE A 135 9.98 -24.28 14.24
C PHE A 135 10.21 -25.65 14.91
N VAL A 136 9.35 -26.05 15.85
CA VAL A 136 9.46 -27.34 16.55
C VAL A 136 9.36 -28.52 15.56
N ARG A 137 8.48 -28.41 14.55
CA ARG A 137 8.38 -29.41 13.47
C ARG A 137 9.64 -29.48 12.61
N ALA A 138 10.25 -28.34 12.27
CA ALA A 138 11.46 -28.30 11.46
C ALA A 138 12.66 -28.92 12.22
N ILE A 139 12.82 -28.62 13.52
CA ILE A 139 13.84 -29.25 14.36
C ILE A 139 13.62 -30.77 14.50
N ALA A 140 12.37 -31.22 14.68
CA ALA A 140 12.06 -32.65 14.70
C ALA A 140 12.44 -33.35 13.39
N GLN A 141 12.12 -32.75 12.23
CA GLN A 141 12.48 -33.28 10.91
C GLN A 141 14.00 -33.36 10.66
N LEU A 142 14.78 -32.44 11.24
CA LEU A 142 16.26 -32.47 11.21
C LEU A 142 16.86 -33.46 12.22
N THR A 143 16.08 -33.94 13.20
CA THR A 143 16.57 -34.83 14.27
C THR A 143 16.16 -36.29 14.06
N ASP A 144 15.01 -36.55 13.42
CA ASP A 144 14.52 -37.90 13.12
C ASP A 144 15.20 -38.56 11.90
N GLN A 145 16.26 -37.96 11.34
CA GLN A 145 17.02 -38.52 10.21
C GLN A 145 18.40 -39.05 10.64
N GLU A 146 18.42 -40.23 11.27
CA GLU A 146 18.77 -41.40 10.44
C GLU A 146 20.11 -41.43 9.68
N PRO A 147 21.28 -40.97 10.18
CA PRO A 147 22.48 -40.91 9.35
C PRO A 147 22.93 -42.33 8.97
N ALA A 148 23.11 -42.57 7.67
CA ALA A 148 23.65 -43.82 7.16
C ALA A 148 25.14 -43.94 7.54
N GLU A 149 25.56 -45.16 7.88
CA GLU A 149 26.83 -45.49 8.52
C GLU A 149 28.06 -45.02 7.72
N GLU A 150 28.94 -44.23 8.35
CA GLU A 150 30.33 -44.03 7.93
C GLU A 150 31.21 -45.13 8.53
N GLU A 151 32.00 -45.82 7.70
CA GLU A 151 33.08 -46.69 8.17
C GLU A 151 34.40 -45.90 8.25
N GLU A 152 34.77 -45.44 9.45
CA GLU A 152 36.15 -45.10 9.76
C GLU A 152 36.95 -46.36 10.13
N GLN A 153 38.14 -46.54 9.55
CA GLN A 153 39.25 -47.21 10.23
C GLN A 153 40.54 -46.40 10.06
N GLU A 154 41.06 -45.93 11.19
CA GLU A 154 42.38 -45.33 11.31
C GLU A 154 43.50 -46.34 11.00
N ALA A 155 44.62 -45.88 10.46
CA ALA A 155 45.88 -45.76 11.21
C ALA A 155 47.10 -45.54 10.28
N GLU A 156 47.88 -44.49 10.55
CA GLU A 156 49.22 -44.36 9.96
C GLU A 156 50.25 -45.24 10.69
N ALA A 157 51.23 -45.76 9.94
CA ALA A 157 52.66 -45.62 10.25
C ALA A 157 53.54 -46.25 9.17
N ASP A 158 54.43 -45.46 8.56
CA ASP A 158 55.66 -45.96 7.92
C ASP A 158 56.85 -45.03 8.22
N LYS A 159 58.05 -45.65 8.19
CA LYS A 159 59.43 -45.14 8.17
C LYS A 159 60.23 -45.47 9.44
N THR A 160 61.18 -46.40 9.33
CA THR A 160 62.60 -46.10 8.99
C THR A 160 63.53 -47.32 9.16
N VAL A 161 64.31 -47.63 8.11
CA VAL A 161 65.79 -47.85 8.02
C VAL A 161 66.54 -48.71 9.06
N GLU A 162 67.61 -49.35 8.56
CA GLU A 162 68.42 -50.45 9.10
C GLU A 162 69.51 -50.11 10.16
N ASP A 163 70.10 -51.21 10.69
CA ASP A 163 71.48 -51.40 11.21
C ASP A 163 71.85 -50.81 12.61
N ASP A 164 72.73 -51.37 13.46
CA ASP A 164 73.99 -52.09 13.22
C ASP A 164 74.56 -52.78 14.52
N THR A 165 75.49 -53.73 14.36
CA THR A 165 76.47 -54.34 15.31
C THR A 165 76.04 -54.99 16.65
N SER A 166 76.59 -56.19 16.95
CA SER A 166 77.84 -56.35 17.75
C SER A 166 78.11 -57.82 18.18
N VAL A 167 79.30 -58.07 18.75
CA VAL A 167 80.01 -59.36 18.80
C VAL A 167 80.01 -59.99 20.21
N ASP A 168 80.13 -61.33 20.29
CA ASP A 168 81.11 -62.10 21.12
C ASP A 168 80.61 -63.45 21.70
N GLU A 169 81.58 -64.33 21.95
CA GLU A 169 81.45 -65.74 22.34
C GLU A 169 81.03 -65.97 23.80
N ASP A 170 80.47 -67.15 24.14
CA ASP A 170 81.13 -68.07 25.10
C ASP A 170 80.49 -69.49 25.22
N GLY A 171 81.33 -70.53 25.21
CA GLY A 171 81.35 -71.54 26.30
C GLY A 171 80.57 -72.88 26.24
N LYS A 172 81.35 -73.99 26.15
CA LYS A 172 81.17 -75.34 26.80
C LYS A 172 80.13 -76.35 26.21
N SER A 173 80.31 -77.68 26.28
CA SER A 173 81.39 -78.56 26.81
C SER A 173 81.17 -80.07 26.48
N GLY A 174 82.24 -80.85 26.23
CA GLY A 174 82.46 -82.14 26.96
C GLY A 174 82.67 -83.50 26.23
N GLY A 175 83.92 -84.04 26.30
CA GLY A 175 84.26 -85.48 26.44
C GLY A 175 84.21 -86.44 25.22
N GLU A 176 84.99 -87.53 25.09
CA GLU A 176 86.18 -88.10 25.80
C GLU A 176 86.91 -89.17 24.92
N ASN A 177 88.26 -89.30 25.02
CA ASN A 177 89.09 -90.54 24.90
C ASN A 177 89.20 -91.36 23.55
N PRO A 178 90.19 -92.29 23.37
CA PRO A 178 91.63 -92.26 23.76
C PRO A 178 92.67 -93.03 22.83
N ILE A 179 93.98 -92.89 23.15
CA ILE A 179 95.09 -93.91 23.08
C ILE A 179 95.80 -94.32 21.73
N ALA A 180 97.07 -93.88 21.65
CA ALA A 180 98.36 -94.55 21.34
C ALA A 180 98.60 -95.61 20.22
N GLY A 181 99.70 -95.40 19.47
CA GLY A 181 100.94 -96.18 19.68
C GLY A 181 101.53 -97.03 18.53
N GLY A 182 102.78 -96.72 18.12
CA GLY A 182 103.78 -97.72 17.69
C GLY A 182 104.34 -97.64 16.25
N TYR A 183 105.63 -97.29 16.11
CA TYR A 183 106.49 -97.81 15.04
C TYR A 183 108.00 -97.68 15.36
N GLU A 184 108.79 -98.69 14.96
CA GLU A 184 110.22 -98.94 15.25
C GLU A 184 110.81 -99.78 14.08
N THR A 185 112.09 -99.75 13.69
CA THR A 185 113.32 -98.97 14.00
C THR A 185 114.30 -99.12 12.81
N PRO A 186 115.27 -98.21 12.59
CA PRO A 186 116.28 -98.35 11.53
C PRO A 186 117.47 -99.23 11.96
N ASP A 187 118.26 -99.75 10.99
CA ASP A 187 119.75 -99.72 11.01
C ASP A 187 120.44 -100.56 9.90
N ARG A 188 121.60 -100.06 9.44
CA ARG A 188 122.78 -100.81 8.94
C ARG A 188 123.90 -99.78 8.67
N LEU A 189 124.85 -99.61 9.60
CA LEU A 189 126.11 -100.35 9.74
C LEU A 189 127.12 -100.15 8.59
N ALA A 190 128.28 -99.62 8.93
CA ALA A 190 129.51 -99.60 8.14
C ALA A 190 130.71 -99.84 9.07
N MET A 191 131.72 -100.60 8.61
CA MET A 191 133.15 -100.52 9.01
C MET A 191 134.00 -101.49 8.16
N ASP A 192 135.12 -100.95 7.65
CA ASP A 192 136.47 -101.49 7.45
C ASP A 192 136.73 -102.86 6.77
N GLU A 193 137.59 -102.89 5.74
CA GLU A 193 139.03 -103.32 5.80
C GLU A 193 139.73 -103.19 4.40
N GLU A 194 141.01 -103.61 4.28
CA GLU A 194 142.06 -103.07 3.37
C GLU A 194 142.33 -103.83 2.03
N GLU A 195 143.37 -103.35 1.28
CA GLU A 195 144.21 -104.01 0.25
C GLU A 195 144.02 -103.70 -1.28
N GLU A 196 145.00 -104.13 -2.10
CA GLU A 196 145.59 -103.37 -3.23
C GLU A 196 145.09 -103.66 -4.68
N ARG A 197 145.02 -102.58 -5.49
CA ARG A 197 145.43 -102.43 -6.93
C ARG A 197 144.80 -103.31 -8.05
N GLU A 198 143.97 -102.70 -8.91
CA GLU A 198 143.99 -102.67 -10.41
C GLU A 198 142.82 -101.77 -10.95
N PRO A 199 142.70 -101.38 -12.26
CA PRO A 199 141.94 -100.17 -12.69
C PRO A 199 140.38 -100.31 -12.72
N ASN A 200 139.65 -99.17 -12.64
CA ASN A 200 138.21 -99.12 -12.32
C ASN A 200 137.38 -98.15 -13.21
N VAL A 201 136.11 -98.49 -13.47
CA VAL A 201 135.10 -97.74 -14.26
C VAL A 201 133.84 -97.52 -13.41
N SER A 202 133.19 -96.35 -13.50
CA SER A 202 132.07 -95.98 -12.58
C SER A 202 130.89 -95.30 -13.28
N TYR A 203 129.75 -95.17 -12.56
CA TYR A 203 128.50 -94.60 -13.09
C TYR A 203 127.94 -93.51 -12.17
N ARG A 204 127.41 -92.41 -12.74
CA ARG A 204 126.71 -91.31 -12.05
C ARG A 204 125.27 -91.21 -12.56
N VAL A 205 124.28 -91.11 -11.66
CA VAL A 205 122.90 -90.71 -12.00
C VAL A 205 122.70 -89.25 -11.60
N THR A 206 122.06 -88.45 -12.44
CA THR A 206 121.70 -87.05 -12.13
C THR A 206 120.41 -86.62 -12.82
N SER A 207 119.66 -85.71 -12.18
CA SER A 207 118.53 -85.00 -12.78
C SER A 207 118.95 -83.69 -13.48
N GLU A 208 120.18 -83.23 -13.27
CA GLU A 208 120.73 -82.05 -13.94
C GLU A 208 120.82 -82.29 -15.46
N GLY A 209 120.08 -81.49 -16.23
CA GLY A 209 120.04 -81.58 -17.69
C GLY A 209 118.87 -82.39 -18.27
N CYS A 210 117.97 -82.91 -17.42
CA CYS A 210 116.68 -83.47 -17.85
C CYS A 210 115.53 -82.48 -17.60
N GLU A 211 114.66 -82.31 -18.59
CA GLU A 211 113.43 -81.52 -18.45
C GLU A 211 112.35 -82.33 -17.72
N HIS A 212 111.42 -81.64 -17.07
CA HIS A 212 110.30 -82.27 -16.39
C HIS A 212 109.22 -82.70 -17.39
N ASP A 213 108.70 -83.92 -17.23
CA ASP A 213 107.64 -84.45 -18.08
C ASP A 213 106.28 -84.00 -17.55
N VAL A 214 105.68 -83.02 -18.21
CA VAL A 214 104.42 -82.39 -17.82
C VAL A 214 103.25 -83.12 -18.50
N ASP A 215 102.50 -83.88 -17.72
CA ASP A 215 101.25 -84.49 -18.16
C ASP A 215 100.05 -83.67 -17.66
N LEU A 216 99.65 -82.70 -18.50
CA LEU A 216 98.45 -81.88 -18.28
C LEU A 216 97.15 -82.68 -18.22
N ILE A 217 97.10 -83.89 -18.80
CA ILE A 217 95.88 -84.71 -18.88
C ILE A 217 95.70 -85.53 -17.62
N SER A 218 96.77 -86.12 -17.08
CA SER A 218 96.73 -86.79 -15.76
C SER A 218 97.00 -85.84 -14.58
N GLY A 219 97.23 -84.55 -14.84
CA GLY A 219 97.31 -83.50 -13.83
C GLY A 219 98.59 -83.56 -12.99
N VAL A 220 99.70 -84.04 -13.56
CA VAL A 220 100.97 -84.23 -12.82
C VAL A 220 102.20 -83.86 -13.63
N VAL A 221 103.27 -83.51 -12.93
CA VAL A 221 104.61 -83.29 -13.47
C VAL A 221 105.56 -84.35 -12.91
N ARG A 222 106.35 -85.00 -13.78
CA ARG A 222 107.26 -86.10 -13.41
C ARG A 222 108.71 -85.67 -13.55
N GLN A 223 109.55 -86.00 -12.56
CA GLN A 223 110.99 -85.76 -12.65
C GLN A 223 111.68 -86.86 -13.46
N GLN A 224 112.61 -86.46 -14.32
CA GLN A 224 113.45 -87.36 -15.08
C GLN A 224 114.91 -87.30 -14.61
N SER A 225 115.65 -88.38 -14.84
CA SER A 225 117.09 -88.47 -14.60
C SER A 225 117.79 -89.24 -15.70
N LEU A 226 119.07 -88.94 -15.93
CA LEU A 226 119.96 -89.62 -16.85
C LEU A 226 121.11 -90.32 -16.11
N SER A 227 121.70 -91.33 -16.76
CA SER A 227 122.91 -92.02 -16.29
C SER A 227 124.12 -91.59 -17.12
N GLN A 228 125.30 -91.54 -16.51
CA GLN A 228 126.58 -91.21 -17.14
C GLN A 228 127.64 -92.25 -16.73
N THR A 229 128.38 -92.78 -17.69
CA THR A 229 129.51 -93.68 -17.48
C THR A 229 130.82 -92.91 -17.50
N LEU A 230 131.69 -93.13 -16.52
CA LEU A 230 132.98 -92.47 -16.37
C LEU A 230 134.13 -93.49 -16.34
N GLU A 231 135.04 -93.40 -17.31
CA GLU A 231 136.36 -94.04 -17.28
C GLU A 231 137.38 -93.00 -16.78
N ASP A 232 138.21 -93.35 -15.79
CA ASP A 232 139.24 -92.49 -15.19
C ASP A 232 138.77 -91.04 -14.86
N GLY A 233 137.51 -90.89 -14.48
CA GLY A 233 136.91 -89.60 -14.09
C GLY A 233 136.41 -88.72 -15.23
N VAL A 234 136.43 -89.19 -16.48
CA VAL A 234 135.89 -88.48 -17.65
C VAL A 234 134.64 -89.19 -18.17
N VAL A 235 133.55 -88.44 -18.42
CA VAL A 235 132.30 -89.00 -18.97
C VAL A 235 132.53 -89.50 -20.39
N THR A 236 132.38 -90.81 -20.61
CA THR A 236 132.57 -91.47 -21.91
C THR A 236 131.25 -91.88 -22.57
N ALA A 237 130.15 -91.99 -21.81
CA ALA A 237 128.80 -92.20 -22.33
C ALA A 237 127.72 -91.57 -21.43
N THR A 238 126.60 -91.18 -22.02
CA THR A 238 125.40 -90.66 -21.33
C THR A 238 124.16 -91.31 -21.91
N GLU A 239 123.27 -91.82 -21.08
CA GLU A 239 121.98 -92.37 -21.51
C GLU A 239 120.88 -91.29 -21.57
N ALA A 240 119.76 -91.57 -22.24
CA ALA A 240 118.64 -90.65 -22.34
C ALA A 240 117.91 -90.49 -20.98
N CYS A 241 117.30 -89.32 -20.77
CA CYS A 241 116.48 -89.05 -19.59
C CYS A 241 115.31 -90.04 -19.48
N SER A 242 115.06 -90.54 -18.28
CA SER A 242 113.92 -91.42 -17.97
C SER A 242 113.29 -91.05 -16.62
N PRO A 243 111.98 -91.31 -16.40
CA PRO A 243 111.30 -90.94 -15.16
C PRO A 243 111.92 -91.65 -13.94
N ASN A 244 112.27 -90.89 -12.91
CA ASN A 244 112.94 -91.42 -11.71
C ASN A 244 111.97 -91.89 -10.60
N GLY A 245 110.67 -91.65 -10.77
CA GLY A 245 109.61 -92.01 -9.83
C GLY A 245 108.98 -90.84 -9.06
N THR A 246 109.62 -89.66 -9.05
CA THR A 246 109.06 -88.45 -8.41
C THR A 246 107.95 -87.84 -9.26
N VAL A 247 106.83 -87.49 -8.64
CA VAL A 247 105.62 -86.95 -9.29
C VAL A 247 105.02 -85.86 -8.41
N TRP A 248 104.71 -84.69 -8.99
CA TRP A 248 104.04 -83.57 -8.32
C TRP A 248 102.68 -83.28 -8.95
N PRO A 249 101.63 -82.99 -8.17
CA PRO A 249 100.32 -82.62 -8.70
C PRO A 249 100.31 -81.21 -9.25
N ILE A 250 99.60 -81.02 -10.36
CA ILE A 250 99.30 -79.71 -10.94
C ILE A 250 98.10 -79.09 -10.20
N GLN A 251 98.23 -77.84 -9.79
CA GLN A 251 97.26 -77.07 -9.05
C GLN A 251 96.80 -75.87 -9.89
N LYS A 252 95.53 -75.46 -9.73
CA LYS A 252 94.97 -74.28 -10.39
C LYS A 252 95.16 -73.03 -9.53
N SER A 253 95.50 -71.90 -10.15
CA SER A 253 95.72 -70.59 -9.52
C SER A 253 94.92 -69.53 -10.26
N PHE A 254 93.91 -68.94 -9.61
CA PHE A 254 92.95 -68.01 -10.24
C PHE A 254 93.25 -66.53 -9.93
N GLU A 255 94.26 -66.24 -9.11
CA GLU A 255 94.60 -64.88 -8.68
C GLU A 255 95.24 -64.01 -9.78
N ALA A 256 95.71 -64.64 -10.86
CA ALA A 256 96.51 -64.00 -11.90
C ALA A 256 95.74 -63.71 -13.20
N CYS A 257 94.45 -64.03 -13.26
CA CYS A 257 93.62 -63.94 -14.46
C CYS A 257 92.30 -63.22 -14.15
N GLU A 258 91.79 -62.45 -15.12
CA GLU A 258 90.47 -61.82 -15.01
C GLU A 258 89.38 -62.78 -15.49
N ASP A 259 88.16 -62.65 -14.97
CA ASP A 259 87.02 -63.45 -15.42
C ASP A 259 86.59 -62.96 -16.82
N ILE A 260 86.33 -63.89 -17.76
CA ILE A 260 85.77 -63.54 -19.07
C ILE A 260 84.29 -63.26 -18.91
N VAL A 261 83.90 -62.01 -19.16
CA VAL A 261 82.50 -61.58 -19.22
C VAL A 261 81.92 -61.89 -20.61
N ASP A 262 80.80 -62.59 -20.64
CA ASP A 262 79.91 -62.74 -21.78
C ASP A 262 78.59 -62.03 -21.49
N LEU A 263 78.33 -60.93 -22.22
CA LEU A 263 77.13 -60.11 -22.06
C LEU A 263 75.94 -60.63 -22.86
N ASP A 264 76.17 -61.43 -23.92
CA ASP A 264 75.10 -62.01 -24.72
C ASP A 264 74.47 -63.22 -23.98
N ASP A 265 75.31 -64.04 -23.35
CA ASP A 265 74.88 -65.18 -22.51
C ASP A 265 74.66 -64.81 -21.02
N MET A 266 74.89 -63.54 -20.63
CA MET A 266 74.73 -63.00 -19.26
C MET A 266 75.50 -63.80 -18.18
N VAL A 267 76.74 -64.17 -18.46
CA VAL A 267 77.61 -64.94 -17.55
C VAL A 267 79.06 -64.45 -17.55
N ALA A 268 79.73 -64.55 -16.41
CA ALA A 268 81.17 -64.39 -16.29
C ALA A 268 81.83 -65.74 -15.96
N LYS A 269 82.88 -66.12 -16.70
CA LYS A 269 83.62 -67.39 -16.52
C LYS A 269 85.03 -67.13 -15.94
N PRO A 270 85.41 -67.77 -14.83
CA PRO A 270 86.73 -67.57 -14.24
C PRO A 270 87.85 -68.20 -15.08
N GLN A 271 89.05 -67.64 -14.91
CA GLN A 271 90.28 -68.13 -15.55
C GLN A 271 91.32 -68.56 -14.51
N PHE A 272 92.19 -69.52 -14.85
CA PHE A 272 93.28 -69.99 -14.00
C PHE A 272 94.60 -70.17 -14.77
N THR A 273 95.73 -69.93 -14.10
CA THR A 273 97.03 -70.53 -14.45
C THR A 273 97.16 -71.88 -13.77
N SER A 274 98.00 -72.76 -14.33
CA SER A 274 98.33 -74.04 -13.69
C SER A 274 99.78 -74.02 -13.19
N PHE A 275 100.04 -74.53 -11.99
CA PHE A 275 101.37 -74.59 -11.39
C PHE A 275 101.63 -75.93 -10.69
N TYR A 276 102.88 -76.26 -10.39
CA TYR A 276 103.24 -77.30 -9.43
C TYR A 276 104.28 -76.78 -8.43
N THR A 277 104.44 -77.50 -7.33
CA THR A 277 105.44 -77.22 -6.29
C THR A 277 106.33 -78.44 -6.13
N ASP A 278 107.65 -78.24 -6.11
CA ASP A 278 108.63 -79.32 -5.97
C ASP A 278 108.83 -79.77 -4.51
N ASP A 279 109.76 -80.71 -4.27
CA ASP A 279 110.11 -81.22 -2.94
C ASP A 279 110.88 -80.22 -2.04
N LYS A 280 111.10 -78.99 -2.51
CA LYS A 280 111.81 -77.90 -1.83
C LYS A 280 110.95 -76.64 -1.70
N ASP A 281 109.63 -76.78 -1.86
CA ASP A 281 108.64 -75.71 -1.87
C ASP A 281 108.83 -74.66 -2.99
N ALA A 282 109.57 -74.98 -4.06
CA ALA A 282 109.70 -74.10 -5.21
C ALA A 282 108.49 -74.25 -6.16
N ARG A 283 107.79 -73.14 -6.43
CA ARG A 283 106.65 -73.06 -7.35
C ARG A 283 107.10 -72.84 -8.79
N TYR A 284 106.56 -73.64 -9.70
CA TYR A 284 106.81 -73.58 -11.14
C TYR A 284 105.48 -73.48 -11.89
N GLU A 285 105.30 -72.44 -12.71
CA GLU A 285 104.13 -72.31 -13.58
C GLU A 285 104.23 -73.29 -14.76
N VAL A 286 103.09 -73.86 -15.13
CA VAL A 286 102.92 -74.89 -16.17
C VAL A 286 102.15 -74.34 -17.37
N SER A 287 101.12 -73.53 -17.14
CA SER A 287 100.34 -72.87 -18.19
C SER A 287 99.91 -71.46 -17.79
N GLY A 288 99.72 -70.58 -18.78
CA GLY A 288 99.08 -69.28 -18.58
C GLY A 288 97.57 -69.40 -18.39
N CYS A 289 96.85 -68.27 -18.42
CA CYS A 289 95.40 -68.23 -18.17
C CYS A 289 94.60 -69.10 -19.14
N GLN A 290 93.81 -70.02 -18.58
CA GLN A 290 92.86 -70.90 -19.26
C GLN A 290 91.48 -70.74 -18.62
N VAL A 291 90.41 -70.83 -19.43
CA VAL A 291 89.03 -70.70 -18.94
C VAL A 291 88.63 -71.95 -18.16
N ASP A 292 87.93 -71.77 -17.04
CA ASP A 292 87.29 -72.87 -16.32
C ASP A 292 85.84 -73.06 -16.77
N ASP A 293 85.64 -73.77 -17.88
CA ASP A 293 84.28 -74.05 -18.42
C ASP A 293 83.39 -74.89 -17.47
N ALA A 294 83.89 -75.32 -16.31
CA ALA A 294 83.13 -75.98 -15.26
C ALA A 294 82.48 -75.02 -14.26
N GLU A 295 82.83 -73.73 -14.24
CA GLU A 295 82.32 -72.73 -13.31
C GLU A 295 81.91 -71.45 -14.06
N PHE A 296 80.85 -70.79 -13.59
CA PHE A 296 80.40 -69.50 -14.11
C PHE A 296 79.61 -68.75 -13.05
N TYR A 297 79.59 -67.42 -13.15
CA TYR A 297 78.80 -66.52 -12.33
C TYR A 297 77.73 -65.89 -13.22
N ALA A 298 76.46 -65.94 -12.80
CA ALA A 298 75.39 -65.24 -13.52
C ALA A 298 75.55 -63.73 -13.33
N ILE A 299 75.40 -62.98 -14.42
CA ILE A 299 75.29 -61.52 -14.39
C ILE A 299 73.83 -61.18 -14.06
N ASN A 300 73.63 -60.40 -13.01
CA ASN A 300 72.35 -59.82 -12.63
C ASN A 300 72.20 -58.44 -13.27
N GLU A 301 71.00 -58.15 -13.77
CA GLU A 301 70.61 -56.85 -14.30
C GLU A 301 69.66 -56.17 -13.33
N ASP A 302 70.08 -55.02 -12.79
CA ASP A 302 69.30 -54.24 -11.83
C ASP A 302 68.85 -52.91 -12.46
N PHE A 303 67.54 -52.73 -12.56
CA PHE A 303 66.89 -51.51 -13.09
C PHE A 303 66.53 -50.51 -11.99
N GLU A 304 66.55 -50.93 -10.71
CA GLU A 304 66.21 -50.10 -9.55
C GLU A 304 67.46 -49.42 -8.97
N ALA A 305 68.65 -49.93 -9.30
CA ALA A 305 69.95 -49.31 -9.03
C ALA A 305 70.22 -47.99 -9.80
N CYS A 306 69.41 -47.64 -10.80
CA CYS A 306 69.64 -46.50 -11.69
C CYS A 306 68.38 -45.63 -11.85
N ALA A 307 68.55 -44.31 -11.94
CA ALA A 307 67.48 -43.42 -12.38
C ALA A 307 67.22 -43.61 -13.90
N PRO A 308 65.96 -43.59 -14.36
CA PRO A 308 65.65 -43.65 -15.79
C PRO A 308 66.05 -42.34 -16.48
N ASP A 309 66.42 -42.44 -17.76
CA ASP A 309 66.68 -41.29 -18.62
C ASP A 309 65.36 -40.73 -19.18
N LEU A 310 65.19 -39.41 -19.08
CA LEU A 310 63.93 -38.71 -19.35
C LEU A 310 64.09 -37.77 -20.55
N ASN A 311 63.59 -38.18 -21.71
CA ASN A 311 63.53 -37.37 -22.91
C ASN A 311 62.15 -36.69 -23.01
N LEU A 312 61.99 -35.53 -22.35
CA LEU A 312 60.73 -34.79 -22.34
C LEU A 312 60.32 -34.27 -23.74
N ASP A 313 61.28 -33.74 -24.52
CA ASP A 313 61.02 -33.20 -25.87
C ASP A 313 60.57 -34.28 -26.87
N GLY A 314 61.03 -35.53 -26.67
CA GLY A 314 60.60 -36.69 -27.45
C GLY A 314 59.63 -37.61 -26.70
N GLU A 315 58.97 -37.12 -25.64
CA GLU A 315 57.96 -37.80 -24.83
C GLU A 315 58.29 -39.29 -24.52
N THR A 316 59.55 -39.58 -24.15
CA THR A 316 60.05 -40.97 -23.99
C THR A 316 60.94 -41.16 -22.76
N VAL A 317 60.77 -42.30 -22.08
CA VAL A 317 61.56 -42.73 -20.92
C VAL A 317 62.38 -43.96 -21.29
N THR A 318 63.68 -43.94 -21.02
CA THR A 318 64.56 -45.12 -21.19
C THR A 318 65.04 -45.58 -19.83
N PHE A 319 64.77 -46.82 -19.46
CA PHE A 319 65.29 -47.36 -18.20
C PHE A 319 66.78 -47.65 -18.36
N LEU A 320 67.57 -47.23 -17.37
CA LEU A 320 68.98 -47.58 -17.28
C LEU A 320 69.13 -48.81 -16.37
N SER A 321 70.11 -49.66 -16.64
CA SER A 321 70.39 -50.84 -15.81
C SER A 321 71.86 -50.96 -15.42
N GLN A 322 72.10 -51.51 -14.23
CA GLN A 322 73.42 -51.87 -13.74
C GLN A 322 73.63 -53.38 -13.90
N LEU A 323 74.72 -53.79 -14.55
CA LEU A 323 75.09 -55.19 -14.72
C LEU A 323 76.17 -55.56 -13.71
N THR A 324 75.90 -56.54 -12.85
CA THR A 324 76.84 -57.00 -11.81
C THR A 324 76.85 -58.52 -11.69
N TYR A 325 77.98 -59.12 -11.31
CA TYR A 325 78.02 -60.53 -10.89
C TYR A 325 78.77 -60.69 -9.57
N ARG A 326 78.49 -61.78 -8.87
CA ARG A 326 79.19 -62.14 -7.63
C ARG A 326 80.27 -63.19 -7.93
N GLY A 327 81.49 -62.70 -8.11
CA GLY A 327 82.66 -63.53 -8.43
C GLY A 327 83.21 -64.29 -7.22
N ARG A 328 84.37 -64.94 -7.42
CA ARG A 328 84.99 -65.79 -6.41
C ARG A 328 85.30 -65.04 -5.11
N GLY A 329 85.12 -65.74 -3.98
CA GLY A 329 85.25 -65.14 -2.64
C GLY A 329 84.06 -64.27 -2.25
N GLY A 330 83.02 -64.18 -3.10
CA GLY A 330 81.80 -63.44 -2.81
C GLY A 330 81.88 -61.94 -3.13
N LYS A 331 82.94 -61.50 -3.83
CA LYS A 331 83.14 -60.11 -4.27
C LYS A 331 82.17 -59.77 -5.41
N ASN A 332 81.45 -58.66 -5.29
CA ASN A 332 80.65 -58.12 -6.40
C ASN A 332 81.56 -57.42 -7.41
N VAL A 333 81.32 -57.66 -8.69
CA VAL A 333 82.03 -57.04 -9.82
C VAL A 333 81.00 -56.37 -10.71
N THR A 334 81.15 -55.07 -10.94
CA THR A 334 80.32 -54.30 -11.88
C THR A 334 80.87 -54.44 -13.28
N VAL A 335 79.98 -54.75 -14.22
CA VAL A 335 80.28 -54.97 -15.65
C VAL A 335 79.83 -53.78 -16.50
N ALA A 336 78.69 -53.19 -16.15
CA ALA A 336 78.19 -51.94 -16.72
C ALA A 336 77.53 -51.09 -15.63
N GLU A 337 77.81 -49.78 -15.63
CA GLU A 337 77.21 -48.80 -14.73
C GLU A 337 76.13 -48.01 -15.49
N CYS A 338 74.87 -48.19 -15.09
CA CYS A 338 73.69 -47.47 -15.61
C CYS A 338 73.70 -47.23 -17.12
N ALA A 339 73.82 -48.33 -17.89
CA ALA A 339 73.74 -48.29 -19.34
C ALA A 339 72.26 -48.27 -19.80
N PRO A 340 71.93 -47.71 -20.98
CA PRO A 340 70.59 -47.81 -21.55
C PRO A 340 70.18 -49.26 -21.78
N SER A 341 69.03 -49.65 -21.24
CA SER A 341 68.42 -50.96 -21.50
C SER A 341 67.53 -50.93 -22.74
N ASP A 342 66.96 -52.09 -23.09
CA ASP A 342 65.94 -52.21 -24.14
C ASP A 342 64.53 -51.75 -23.70
N LYS A 343 64.35 -51.43 -22.40
CA LYS A 343 63.07 -51.00 -21.84
C LYS A 343 62.85 -49.50 -22.01
N THR A 344 62.09 -49.15 -23.04
CA THR A 344 61.60 -47.80 -23.27
C THR A 344 60.08 -47.73 -23.08
N PHE A 345 59.60 -46.58 -22.59
CA PHE A 345 58.19 -46.28 -22.40
C PHE A 345 57.85 -44.92 -23.04
N GLU A 346 56.72 -44.83 -23.72
CA GLU A 346 56.17 -43.55 -24.16
C GLU A 346 55.55 -42.82 -22.96
N MET A 347 55.74 -41.50 -22.90
CA MET A 347 55.03 -40.62 -21.98
C MET A 347 53.64 -40.30 -22.55
N ALA A 348 52.69 -40.07 -21.67
CA ALA A 348 51.38 -39.52 -21.99
C ALA A 348 51.16 -38.19 -21.27
N ARG A 349 50.35 -37.32 -21.87
CA ARG A 349 49.94 -36.03 -21.30
C ARG A 349 48.71 -36.22 -20.41
N ASP A 350 48.73 -35.68 -19.20
CA ASP A 350 47.57 -35.61 -18.30
C ASP A 350 47.13 -34.16 -18.06
N TYR A 351 46.00 -33.79 -18.67
CA TYR A 351 45.37 -32.48 -18.58
C TYR A 351 44.41 -32.34 -17.38
N ASN A 352 44.36 -33.31 -16.46
CA ASN A 352 43.49 -33.27 -15.28
C ASN A 352 44.24 -32.85 -14.00
N VAL A 353 45.57 -32.75 -14.06
CA VAL A 353 46.44 -32.42 -12.91
C VAL A 353 46.71 -30.92 -12.81
N CYS A 354 46.59 -30.19 -13.92
CA CYS A 354 46.95 -28.80 -14.06
C CYS A 354 45.72 -27.95 -14.38
N SER A 355 45.65 -26.73 -13.84
CA SER A 355 44.74 -25.68 -14.32
C SER A 355 45.25 -25.12 -15.65
N ASP A 356 44.36 -24.55 -16.47
CA ASP A 356 44.77 -23.85 -17.69
C ASP A 356 45.56 -22.57 -17.38
N LEU A 357 46.55 -22.25 -18.22
CA LEU A 357 47.40 -21.07 -18.11
C LEU A 357 46.71 -19.86 -18.75
N VAL A 358 46.15 -18.99 -17.92
CA VAL A 358 45.43 -17.77 -18.35
C VAL A 358 46.41 -16.64 -18.68
N ASP A 359 46.36 -16.13 -19.92
CA ASP A 359 47.09 -14.96 -20.38
C ASP A 359 46.12 -13.86 -20.83
N LEU A 360 45.84 -12.93 -19.91
CA LEU A 360 44.93 -11.80 -20.15
C LEU A 360 45.50 -10.77 -21.15
N GLU A 361 46.83 -10.65 -21.29
CA GLU A 361 47.43 -9.71 -22.26
C GLU A 361 47.29 -10.22 -23.70
N LYS A 362 47.35 -11.55 -23.89
CA LYS A 362 47.09 -12.20 -25.19
C LYS A 362 45.60 -12.49 -25.45
N GLY A 363 44.75 -12.41 -24.42
CA GLY A 363 43.33 -12.77 -24.52
C GLY A 363 43.08 -14.26 -24.75
N ALA A 364 43.92 -15.13 -24.19
CA ALA A 364 43.83 -16.58 -24.36
C ALA A 364 44.18 -17.34 -23.08
N ALA A 365 43.57 -18.51 -22.87
CA ALA A 365 43.97 -19.48 -21.87
C ALA A 365 44.47 -20.75 -22.57
N ASN A 366 45.67 -21.23 -22.24
CA ASN A 366 46.23 -22.44 -22.84
C ASN A 366 46.03 -23.62 -21.89
N ALA A 367 45.60 -24.77 -22.40
CA ALA A 367 45.56 -25.97 -21.58
C ALA A 367 46.95 -26.31 -21.01
N GLN A 368 47.01 -26.89 -19.82
CA GLN A 368 48.27 -27.39 -19.25
C GLN A 368 48.21 -28.90 -19.03
N TYR A 369 49.35 -29.57 -19.16
CA TYR A 369 49.50 -31.00 -18.89
C TYR A 369 50.76 -31.31 -18.07
N SER A 370 50.72 -32.42 -17.34
CA SER A 370 51.93 -33.08 -16.86
C SER A 370 52.23 -34.33 -17.70
N LEU A 371 53.51 -34.60 -17.96
CA LEU A 371 53.96 -35.83 -18.58
C LEU A 371 54.08 -36.93 -17.53
N PHE A 372 53.58 -38.11 -17.87
CA PHE A 372 53.71 -39.31 -17.04
C PHE A 372 53.97 -40.54 -17.91
N TYR A 373 54.55 -41.59 -17.35
CA TYR A 373 54.61 -42.90 -17.99
C TYR A 373 54.01 -43.97 -17.08
N VAL A 374 53.72 -45.15 -17.64
CA VAL A 374 53.29 -46.33 -16.89
C VAL A 374 54.33 -47.42 -17.11
N ASP A 375 54.89 -47.94 -16.02
CA ASP A 375 55.94 -48.95 -16.09
C ASP A 375 55.40 -50.37 -16.37
N GLY A 376 56.30 -51.33 -16.57
CA GLY A 376 55.95 -52.75 -16.77
C GLY A 376 55.27 -53.43 -15.58
N LYS A 377 55.17 -52.77 -14.42
CA LYS A 377 54.41 -53.21 -13.23
C LYS A 377 53.04 -52.52 -13.14
N ALA A 378 52.65 -51.75 -14.17
CA ALA A 378 51.46 -50.90 -14.23
C ALA A 378 51.43 -49.75 -13.20
N SER A 379 52.58 -49.32 -12.68
CA SER A 379 52.68 -48.15 -11.79
C SER A 379 52.80 -46.87 -12.62
N ARG A 380 52.06 -45.83 -12.23
CA ARG A 380 52.10 -44.51 -12.87
C ARG A 380 53.18 -43.63 -12.22
N HIS A 381 54.03 -43.03 -13.05
CA HIS A 381 55.09 -42.11 -12.62
C HIS A 381 54.96 -40.79 -13.38
N THR A 382 54.70 -39.68 -12.67
CA THR A 382 54.70 -38.33 -13.24
C THR A 382 56.13 -37.79 -13.28
N VAL A 383 56.54 -37.24 -14.43
CA VAL A 383 57.94 -36.90 -14.74
C VAL A 383 58.16 -35.45 -15.21
N SER A 384 57.09 -34.64 -15.27
CA SER A 384 57.21 -33.18 -15.47
C SER A 384 56.27 -32.40 -14.55
N ASP A 385 56.62 -31.13 -14.33
CA ASP A 385 55.67 -30.11 -13.87
C ASP A 385 54.62 -29.80 -14.96
N CYS A 386 53.69 -28.89 -14.66
CA CYS A 386 52.66 -28.43 -15.60
C CYS A 386 53.27 -27.62 -16.77
N LEU A 387 53.28 -28.20 -17.96
CA LEU A 387 53.70 -27.58 -19.21
C LEU A 387 52.49 -27.01 -19.96
N PRO A 388 52.58 -25.81 -20.56
CA PRO A 388 51.50 -25.28 -21.40
C PRO A 388 51.46 -26.00 -22.75
N ASP A 389 50.25 -26.22 -23.25
CA ASP A 389 49.98 -26.72 -24.59
C ASP A 389 49.67 -25.53 -25.52
N GLU A 390 50.65 -25.10 -26.31
CA GLU A 390 50.47 -24.00 -27.26
C GLU A 390 49.56 -24.37 -28.45
N GLU A 391 49.24 -25.66 -28.65
CA GLU A 391 48.29 -26.10 -29.68
C GLU A 391 46.83 -26.09 -29.17
N MET A 392 46.62 -26.13 -27.85
CA MET A 392 45.30 -26.10 -27.21
C MET A 392 45.05 -24.76 -26.48
N ALA A 393 44.86 -23.70 -27.27
CA ALA A 393 44.53 -22.36 -26.80
C ALA A 393 43.02 -22.04 -26.92
N PHE A 394 42.43 -21.53 -25.83
CA PHE A 394 41.03 -21.11 -25.74
C PHE A 394 40.94 -19.57 -25.74
N PRO A 395 40.13 -18.94 -26.61
CA PRO A 395 39.99 -17.49 -26.62
C PRO A 395 39.20 -17.01 -25.39
N ILE A 396 39.70 -15.96 -24.75
CA ILE A 396 39.01 -15.25 -23.67
C ILE A 396 38.11 -14.18 -24.31
N VAL A 397 36.83 -14.16 -23.94
CA VAL A 397 35.82 -13.25 -24.49
C VAL A 397 35.03 -12.56 -23.39
N GLU A 398 34.54 -11.37 -23.68
CA GLU A 398 33.56 -10.69 -22.83
C GLU A 398 32.20 -11.36 -22.94
N LYS A 399 31.54 -11.55 -21.79
CA LYS A 399 30.19 -12.11 -21.69
C LYS A 399 29.27 -11.14 -20.95
N GLU A 400 28.14 -10.83 -21.57
CA GLU A 400 27.06 -9.99 -21.03
C GLU A 400 26.18 -10.79 -20.04
N ASN A 401 26.71 -11.02 -18.84
CA ASN A 401 26.01 -11.69 -17.74
C ASN A 401 25.97 -10.86 -16.44
N CYS A 402 26.32 -9.57 -16.52
CA CYS A 402 26.49 -8.68 -15.38
C CYS A 402 25.45 -7.55 -15.37
N THR A 403 25.19 -6.99 -14.18
CA THR A 403 24.37 -5.80 -14.01
C THR A 403 25.12 -4.53 -14.42
N PHE A 404 24.39 -3.53 -14.91
CA PHE A 404 24.97 -2.24 -15.29
C PHE A 404 25.18 -1.36 -14.05
N ASP A 405 26.26 -0.59 -14.03
CA ASP A 405 26.47 0.46 -13.01
C ASP A 405 25.98 1.82 -13.55
N PHE A 406 25.41 2.65 -12.67
CA PHE A 406 24.81 3.93 -13.07
C PHE A 406 25.57 5.13 -12.50
N ASP A 407 26.38 5.77 -13.35
CA ASP A 407 27.01 7.06 -13.05
C ASP A 407 25.98 8.18 -13.26
N LEU A 408 25.33 8.57 -12.16
CA LEU A 408 24.32 9.63 -12.15
C LEU A 408 24.92 11.04 -12.33
N VAL A 409 26.22 11.22 -12.11
CA VAL A 409 26.90 12.52 -12.19
C VAL A 409 27.23 12.86 -13.64
N ASN A 410 27.74 11.89 -14.40
CA ASN A 410 28.01 12.04 -15.83
C ASN A 410 26.83 11.57 -16.72
N GLY A 411 25.78 11.00 -16.12
CA GLY A 411 24.59 10.51 -16.82
C GLY A 411 24.90 9.32 -17.71
N LYS A 412 25.66 8.34 -17.24
CA LYS A 412 26.06 7.14 -18.00
C LYS A 412 25.65 5.83 -17.33
N ALA A 413 25.19 4.88 -18.12
CA ALA A 413 25.08 3.48 -17.72
C ALA A 413 26.31 2.72 -18.24
N ILE A 414 27.09 2.17 -17.33
CA ILE A 414 28.31 1.40 -17.61
C ILE A 414 27.89 -0.05 -17.82
N VAL A 415 28.14 -0.58 -19.01
CA VAL A 415 27.90 -1.99 -19.32
C VAL A 415 29.03 -2.80 -18.72
N ASN A 416 28.71 -3.68 -17.78
CA ASN A 416 29.68 -4.60 -17.20
C ASN A 416 29.61 -5.95 -17.93
N THR A 417 30.76 -6.62 -18.03
CA THR A 417 30.92 -7.96 -18.58
C THR A 417 31.87 -8.77 -17.71
N SER A 418 31.71 -10.10 -17.71
CA SER A 418 32.75 -11.02 -17.22
C SER A 418 33.67 -11.41 -18.36
N LEU A 419 34.91 -11.81 -18.04
CA LEU A 419 35.78 -12.49 -19.00
C LEU A 419 35.69 -13.99 -18.76
N VAL A 420 35.40 -14.73 -19.83
CA VAL A 420 35.28 -16.19 -19.82
C VAL A 420 36.02 -16.81 -21.00
N TYR A 421 36.44 -18.06 -20.87
CA TYR A 421 36.79 -18.91 -22.00
C TYR A 421 36.04 -20.25 -21.89
N THR A 422 35.96 -20.98 -23.00
CA THR A 422 35.33 -22.30 -23.06
C THR A 422 36.37 -23.34 -23.45
N THR A 423 36.53 -24.36 -22.60
CA THR A 423 37.45 -25.49 -22.82
C THR A 423 36.99 -26.39 -23.97
N ASP A 424 37.87 -27.28 -24.42
CA ASP A 424 37.59 -28.35 -25.39
C ASP A 424 36.41 -29.26 -24.99
N ARG A 425 36.22 -29.44 -23.67
CA ARG A 425 35.11 -30.19 -23.06
C ARG A 425 33.80 -29.40 -22.96
N ASN A 426 33.73 -28.19 -23.54
CA ASN A 426 32.60 -27.26 -23.48
C ASN A 426 32.24 -26.85 -22.03
N VAL A 427 33.25 -26.73 -21.16
CA VAL A 427 33.12 -26.13 -19.82
C VAL A 427 33.53 -24.66 -19.91
N GLU A 428 32.66 -23.76 -19.49
CA GLU A 428 32.94 -22.33 -19.38
C GLU A 428 33.67 -22.03 -18.06
N VAL A 429 34.77 -21.28 -18.14
CA VAL A 429 35.60 -20.88 -17.00
C VAL A 429 35.71 -19.36 -16.99
N SER A 430 35.41 -18.74 -15.85
CA SER A 430 35.57 -17.30 -15.66
C SER A 430 36.98 -16.96 -15.18
N VAL A 431 37.58 -15.93 -15.79
CA VAL A 431 38.91 -15.41 -15.48
C VAL A 431 38.89 -13.96 -14.99
N ARG A 432 37.76 -13.27 -15.18
CA ARG A 432 37.41 -11.99 -14.55
C ARG A 432 35.92 -12.03 -14.25
N GLU A 433 35.55 -11.69 -13.03
CA GLU A 433 34.15 -11.41 -12.67
C GLU A 433 33.66 -10.13 -13.37
N CYS A 434 32.50 -9.61 -12.94
CA CYS A 434 31.92 -8.42 -13.52
C CYS A 434 32.81 -7.18 -13.35
N GLY A 435 33.14 -6.54 -14.47
CA GLY A 435 33.76 -5.22 -14.51
C GLY A 435 33.41 -4.48 -15.81
N PRO A 436 33.78 -3.21 -15.95
CA PRO A 436 33.43 -2.41 -17.12
C PRO A 436 33.89 -3.06 -18.42
N SER A 437 33.00 -3.13 -19.40
CA SER A 437 33.31 -3.67 -20.72
C SER A 437 34.34 -2.81 -21.44
N GLU A 438 35.30 -3.48 -22.09
CA GLU A 438 36.30 -2.87 -22.97
C GLU A 438 35.81 -2.83 -24.44
N THR A 439 34.73 -3.57 -24.75
CA THR A 439 34.15 -3.65 -26.11
C THR A 439 32.82 -2.90 -26.28
N ILE A 440 32.12 -2.59 -25.19
CA ILE A 440 30.82 -1.88 -25.17
C ILE A 440 30.98 -0.54 -24.44
N GLU A 441 30.89 0.55 -25.21
CA GLU A 441 30.96 1.92 -24.67
C GLU A 441 29.80 2.23 -23.72
N PRO A 442 30.03 2.97 -22.60
CA PRO A 442 28.97 3.38 -21.68
C PRO A 442 27.85 4.18 -22.34
N ILE A 443 26.61 3.78 -22.06
CA ILE A 443 25.38 4.29 -22.68
C ILE A 443 25.01 5.63 -22.06
N GLN A 444 24.66 6.62 -22.90
CA GLN A 444 24.17 7.91 -22.41
C GLN A 444 22.76 7.78 -21.85
N MET A 445 22.58 8.13 -20.58
CA MET A 445 21.28 8.19 -19.92
C MET A 445 20.59 9.55 -20.16
N THR A 446 19.26 9.54 -20.08
CA THR A 446 18.40 10.73 -20.12
C THR A 446 17.61 10.86 -18.82
N ALA A 447 17.64 12.04 -18.21
CA ALA A 447 16.83 12.38 -17.06
C ALA A 447 15.41 12.79 -17.51
N ASP A 448 14.40 12.07 -17.04
CA ASP A 448 12.99 12.34 -17.33
C ASP A 448 12.29 12.93 -16.09
N VAL A 449 11.84 14.18 -16.23
CA VAL A 449 11.07 14.94 -15.21
C VAL A 449 9.56 14.88 -15.43
N SER A 450 9.10 14.25 -16.52
CA SER A 450 7.67 14.22 -16.90
C SER A 450 6.92 13.08 -16.24
N ASN A 451 7.60 11.97 -15.98
CA ASN A 451 7.06 10.79 -15.30
C ASN A 451 7.21 10.83 -13.76
N CYS A 452 7.75 11.92 -13.21
CA CYS A 452 7.95 12.10 -11.78
C CYS A 452 7.09 13.25 -11.22
N SER A 453 6.33 12.98 -10.16
CA SER A 453 5.65 14.02 -9.37
C SER A 453 6.65 14.84 -8.55
N LEU A 454 6.37 16.13 -8.34
CA LEU A 454 7.17 16.97 -7.47
C LEU A 454 7.14 16.50 -6.00
N ARG A 455 8.25 16.64 -5.29
CA ARG A 455 8.30 16.45 -3.83
C ARG A 455 7.89 17.74 -3.14
N HIS A 456 6.83 17.71 -2.35
CA HIS A 456 6.34 18.92 -1.64
C HIS A 456 6.80 18.95 -0.17
N ASP A 457 7.47 20.03 0.21
CA ASP A 457 7.75 20.42 1.59
C ASP A 457 6.93 21.67 1.95
N PHE A 458 5.72 21.44 2.47
CA PHE A 458 4.81 22.50 2.88
C PHE A 458 5.25 23.22 4.17
N ALA A 459 6.18 22.66 4.94
CA ALA A 459 6.67 23.28 6.17
C ALA A 459 7.70 24.37 5.86
N ASN A 460 8.61 24.09 4.92
CA ASN A 460 9.59 25.06 4.42
C ASN A 460 9.10 25.88 3.21
N GLY A 461 7.92 25.56 2.66
CA GLY A 461 7.30 26.31 1.57
C GLY A 461 7.97 26.09 0.21
N LEU A 462 8.40 24.86 -0.06
CA LEU A 462 9.17 24.49 -1.26
C LEU A 462 8.62 23.23 -1.91
N SER A 463 8.69 23.17 -3.25
CA SER A 463 8.54 21.94 -4.03
C SER A 463 9.84 21.66 -4.75
N THR A 464 10.38 20.45 -4.65
CA THR A 464 11.58 20.04 -5.39
C THR A 464 11.17 19.23 -6.61
N GLU A 465 11.78 19.52 -7.76
CA GLU A 465 11.63 18.70 -8.96
C GLU A 465 12.24 17.32 -8.75
N MET A 466 11.61 16.32 -9.36
CA MET A 466 12.10 14.95 -9.34
C MET A 466 12.33 14.48 -10.76
N ALA A 467 13.39 13.70 -10.97
CA ALA A 467 13.72 13.09 -12.24
C ALA A 467 14.05 11.61 -12.04
N MET A 468 13.73 10.78 -13.03
CA MET A 468 14.21 9.40 -13.13
C MET A 468 15.19 9.30 -14.30
N TRP A 469 16.30 8.59 -14.13
CA TRP A 469 17.21 8.31 -15.22
C TRP A 469 16.76 7.08 -16.01
N THR A 470 16.78 7.20 -17.33
CA THR A 470 16.45 6.13 -18.29
C THR A 470 17.56 5.98 -19.32
N TYR A 471 17.69 4.79 -19.91
CA TYR A 471 18.68 4.50 -20.97
C TYR A 471 18.09 3.51 -21.98
N GLU A 472 18.58 3.55 -23.22
CA GLU A 472 18.17 2.62 -24.26
C GLU A 472 19.28 1.58 -24.48
N TYR A 473 18.94 0.29 -24.39
CA TYR A 473 19.85 -0.82 -24.67
C TYR A 473 19.15 -1.84 -25.58
N GLU A 474 19.84 -2.32 -26.61
CA GLU A 474 19.29 -3.22 -27.65
C GLU A 474 17.93 -2.77 -28.26
N GLY A 475 17.65 -1.46 -28.28
CA GLY A 475 16.37 -0.91 -28.76
C GLY A 475 15.21 -0.98 -27.75
N GLN A 476 15.49 -1.28 -26.48
CA GLN A 476 14.53 -1.24 -25.37
C GLN A 476 14.91 -0.14 -24.37
N LEU A 477 13.91 0.55 -23.84
CA LEU A 477 14.09 1.60 -22.84
C LEU A 477 14.02 1.00 -21.43
N TYR A 478 15.06 1.23 -20.63
CA TYR A 478 15.20 0.77 -19.26
C TYR A 478 15.24 1.96 -18.28
N GLN A 479 14.87 1.67 -17.03
CA GLN A 479 14.94 2.60 -15.91
C GLN A 479 16.20 2.31 -15.08
N ALA A 480 17.09 3.30 -14.97
CA ALA A 480 18.30 3.22 -14.15
C ALA A 480 18.05 3.60 -12.68
N THR A 481 17.11 4.51 -12.41
CA THR A 481 16.83 5.01 -11.06
C THR A 481 15.34 5.22 -10.81
N PRO A 482 14.86 5.15 -9.55
CA PRO A 482 13.57 5.73 -9.17
C PRO A 482 13.58 7.25 -9.39
N CYS A 483 12.42 7.90 -9.25
CA CYS A 483 12.37 9.36 -9.17
C CYS A 483 13.21 9.85 -7.97
N ILE A 484 14.29 10.57 -8.26
CA ILE A 484 15.17 11.21 -7.28
C ILE A 484 15.08 12.74 -7.39
N THR A 485 15.42 13.47 -6.33
CA THR A 485 15.36 14.94 -6.32
C THR A 485 16.44 15.55 -7.20
N THR A 486 16.07 16.55 -8.01
CA THR A 486 17.03 17.41 -8.72
C THR A 486 17.37 18.66 -7.88
N GLU A 487 18.27 19.50 -8.37
CA GLU A 487 18.58 20.80 -7.74
C GLU A 487 17.48 21.86 -7.95
N ASN A 488 16.51 21.61 -8.85
CA ASN A 488 15.47 22.58 -9.17
C ASN A 488 14.39 22.62 -8.07
N THR A 489 14.11 23.81 -7.55
CA THR A 489 13.09 24.03 -6.52
C THR A 489 12.16 25.19 -6.86
N TYR A 490 10.90 25.08 -6.45
CA TYR A 490 9.85 26.06 -6.67
C TYR A 490 9.23 26.52 -5.34
N THR A 491 9.26 27.82 -5.08
CA THR A 491 8.70 28.41 -3.85
C THR A 491 7.17 28.39 -3.86
N HIS A 492 6.57 28.03 -2.72
CA HIS A 492 5.13 28.04 -2.49
C HIS A 492 4.60 29.47 -2.37
N SER A 493 3.51 29.76 -3.08
CA SER A 493 2.76 31.01 -2.99
C SER A 493 1.35 30.74 -2.48
N ARG A 494 0.91 31.48 -1.46
CA ARG A 494 -0.49 31.45 -1.00
C ARG A 494 -1.34 32.37 -1.87
N VAL A 495 -2.23 31.79 -2.65
CA VAL A 495 -3.15 32.53 -3.54
C VAL A 495 -4.54 32.51 -2.92
N PHE A 496 -5.06 33.70 -2.58
CA PHE A 496 -6.40 33.89 -2.03
C PHE A 496 -7.42 34.28 -3.11
N GLU A 497 -7.03 35.11 -4.08
CA GLU A 497 -7.90 35.60 -5.14
C GLU A 497 -7.27 35.44 -6.52
N ARG A 498 -8.11 35.29 -7.53
CA ARG A 498 -7.74 35.42 -8.94
C ARG A 498 -8.78 36.30 -9.64
N SER A 499 -8.33 37.39 -10.24
CA SER A 499 -9.20 38.39 -10.90
C SER A 499 -10.29 39.00 -9.97
N GLY A 500 -10.00 39.14 -8.67
CA GLY A 500 -10.93 39.71 -7.68
C GLY A 500 -12.02 38.76 -7.19
N ILE A 501 -11.88 37.46 -7.45
CA ILE A 501 -12.76 36.39 -6.93
C ILE A 501 -11.89 35.46 -6.08
N ASP A 502 -12.37 35.06 -4.91
CA ASP A 502 -11.68 34.06 -4.07
C ASP A 502 -11.46 32.74 -4.83
N VAL A 503 -10.26 32.17 -4.74
CA VAL A 503 -9.98 30.84 -5.34
C VAL A 503 -10.65 29.69 -4.57
N CYS A 504 -11.10 29.96 -3.35
CA CYS A 504 -11.74 29.03 -2.42
C CYS A 504 -12.80 29.77 -1.60
N PRO A 505 -14.03 29.25 -1.46
CA PRO A 505 -15.08 29.93 -0.69
C PRO A 505 -14.67 30.08 0.79
N PRO A 506 -14.91 31.22 1.44
CA PRO A 506 -14.62 31.39 2.87
C PRO A 506 -15.37 30.38 3.74
N ILE A 507 -14.73 29.93 4.84
CA ILE A 507 -15.36 29.11 5.88
C ILE A 507 -15.93 30.06 6.92
N VAL A 508 -17.18 29.85 7.36
CA VAL A 508 -17.80 30.66 8.42
C VAL A 508 -18.30 29.76 9.53
N ASP A 509 -17.81 30.02 10.74
CA ASP A 509 -18.24 29.40 11.99
C ASP A 509 -19.05 30.42 12.80
N LEU A 510 -20.38 30.30 12.71
CA LEU A 510 -21.30 31.13 13.47
C LEU A 510 -21.33 30.80 14.97
N ALA A 511 -20.91 29.60 15.39
CA ALA A 511 -20.92 29.20 16.79
C ALA A 511 -19.75 29.83 17.56
N ASN A 512 -18.59 29.95 16.92
CA ASN A 512 -17.42 30.64 17.48
C ASN A 512 -17.33 32.12 17.06
N GLY A 513 -18.21 32.60 16.17
CA GLY A 513 -18.23 33.99 15.71
C GLY A 513 -17.04 34.36 14.83
N GLN A 514 -16.57 33.43 13.98
CA GLN A 514 -15.35 33.58 13.18
C GLN A 514 -15.57 33.20 11.71
N ALA A 515 -14.79 33.81 10.82
CA ALA A 515 -14.73 33.47 9.41
C ALA A 515 -13.27 33.39 8.92
N ALA A 516 -12.92 32.32 8.23
CA ALA A 516 -11.61 32.12 7.61
C ALA A 516 -11.72 32.38 6.10
N ARG A 517 -10.84 33.22 5.55
CA ARG A 517 -10.55 33.13 4.12
C ARG A 517 -9.79 31.83 3.85
N GLN A 518 -9.98 31.27 2.67
CA GLN A 518 -9.21 30.11 2.21
C GLN A 518 -8.23 30.52 1.11
N TYR A 519 -7.06 29.87 1.08
CA TYR A 519 -6.09 30.01 0.00
C TYR A 519 -5.79 28.65 -0.65
N ARG A 520 -5.22 28.67 -1.86
CA ARG A 520 -4.49 27.55 -2.44
C ARG A 520 -2.99 27.79 -2.36
N THR A 521 -2.22 26.73 -2.20
CA THR A 521 -0.78 26.76 -2.39
C THR A 521 -0.49 26.48 -3.86
N GLU A 522 0.19 27.43 -4.51
CA GLU A 522 0.61 27.35 -5.90
C GLU A 522 2.13 27.47 -6.02
N ILE A 523 2.69 26.96 -7.11
CA ILE A 523 4.07 27.18 -7.55
C ILE A 523 4.07 27.75 -8.97
N THR A 524 5.23 28.24 -9.42
CA THR A 524 5.45 28.65 -10.81
C THR A 524 6.57 27.83 -11.43
N ARG A 525 6.26 27.03 -12.46
CA ARG A 525 7.19 26.24 -13.26
C ARG A 525 7.14 26.75 -14.71
N ASP A 526 8.27 27.18 -15.26
CA ASP A 526 8.38 27.74 -16.63
C ASP A 526 7.37 28.85 -16.98
N GLY A 527 6.95 29.63 -15.97
CA GLY A 527 5.95 30.69 -16.10
C GLY A 527 4.49 30.21 -16.04
N VAL A 528 4.24 28.91 -15.87
CA VAL A 528 2.91 28.32 -15.63
C VAL A 528 2.67 28.19 -14.13
N HIS A 529 1.46 28.55 -13.70
CA HIS A 529 1.03 28.39 -12.30
C HIS A 529 0.41 27.02 -12.07
N GLU A 530 0.99 26.23 -11.17
CA GLU A 530 0.53 24.89 -10.80
C GLU A 530 0.00 24.89 -9.35
N VAL A 531 -1.15 24.26 -9.14
CA VAL A 531 -1.78 24.13 -7.81
C VAL A 531 -1.23 22.87 -7.14
N VAL A 532 -0.55 23.03 -6.00
CA VAL A 532 0.08 21.92 -5.26
C VAL A 532 -0.63 21.57 -3.95
N ALA A 533 -1.61 22.37 -3.52
CA ALA A 533 -2.48 22.03 -2.39
C ALA A 533 -3.97 22.33 -2.65
N ALA A 534 -4.82 21.64 -1.90
CA ALA A 534 -6.24 21.97 -1.78
C ALA A 534 -6.45 23.32 -1.06
N CYS A 535 -7.72 23.74 -0.96
CA CYS A 535 -8.08 24.91 -0.16
C CYS A 535 -7.72 24.69 1.31
N GLN A 536 -7.05 25.67 1.93
CA GLN A 536 -6.71 25.69 3.36
C GLN A 536 -7.24 26.99 4.00
N PRO A 537 -7.82 26.95 5.21
CA PRO A 537 -8.17 28.16 5.96
C PRO A 537 -6.92 28.91 6.42
N ASP A 538 -6.97 30.24 6.37
CA ASP A 538 -5.94 31.08 6.97
C ASP A 538 -6.23 31.36 8.44
N GLU A 539 -5.97 30.35 9.28
CA GLU A 539 -6.22 30.37 10.73
C GLU A 539 -5.46 31.48 11.48
N ASN A 540 -4.41 32.05 10.86
CA ASN A 540 -3.67 33.19 11.43
C ASN A 540 -4.37 34.54 11.20
N ASN A 541 -5.29 34.63 10.24
CA ASN A 541 -5.98 35.87 9.86
C ASN A 541 -7.51 35.71 9.89
N MET A 542 -8.02 35.03 10.92
CA MET A 542 -9.46 34.87 11.16
C MET A 542 -10.16 36.24 11.29
N MET A 543 -11.28 36.40 10.60
CA MET A 543 -12.14 37.58 10.66
C MET A 543 -13.23 37.36 11.71
N SER A 544 -13.54 38.38 12.51
CA SER A 544 -14.68 38.31 13.45
C SER A 544 -16.01 38.44 12.71
N VAL A 545 -16.94 37.53 12.99
CA VAL A 545 -18.34 37.65 12.58
C VAL A 545 -19.07 38.53 13.59
N GLN A 546 -19.86 39.47 13.09
CA GLN A 546 -20.62 40.45 13.88
C GLN A 546 -22.08 40.44 13.45
N SER A 547 -23.02 40.75 14.34
CA SER A 547 -24.42 40.93 13.97
C SER A 547 -24.73 42.39 13.65
N THR A 548 -25.79 42.62 12.88
CA THR A 548 -26.35 43.95 12.63
C THR A 548 -27.85 43.88 12.36
N GLU A 549 -28.58 44.87 12.89
CA GLU A 549 -29.98 45.12 12.55
C GLU A 549 -30.13 45.71 11.13
N PHE A 550 -29.08 46.30 10.55
CA PHE A 550 -29.19 47.08 9.31
C PHE A 550 -29.80 46.27 8.16
N GLY A 551 -30.93 46.73 7.62
CA GLY A 551 -31.70 46.04 6.57
C GLY A 551 -32.64 44.94 7.09
N CYS A 552 -32.70 44.71 8.40
CA CYS A 552 -33.64 43.85 9.10
C CYS A 552 -34.63 44.65 9.98
N GLU A 553 -34.66 45.98 9.83
CA GLU A 553 -35.38 46.93 10.70
C GLU A 553 -36.90 47.06 10.41
N ASP A 554 -37.42 46.33 9.40
CA ASP A 554 -38.84 46.40 9.02
C ASP A 554 -39.71 45.72 10.09
N PRO A 555 -40.55 46.47 10.83
CA PRO A 555 -41.35 45.91 11.92
C PRO A 555 -42.37 44.88 11.44
N SER A 556 -42.78 44.90 10.16
CA SER A 556 -43.69 43.91 9.58
C SER A 556 -43.07 42.52 9.42
N SER A 557 -41.75 42.43 9.56
CA SER A 557 -40.99 41.19 9.45
C SER A 557 -40.64 40.57 10.81
N PHE A 558 -40.94 41.25 11.92
CA PHE A 558 -40.65 40.78 13.28
C PHE A 558 -41.60 39.64 13.68
N ASP A 559 -41.20 38.83 14.68
CA ASP A 559 -42.17 37.96 15.34
C ASP A 559 -42.97 38.76 16.39
N HIS A 560 -44.26 38.46 16.51
CA HIS A 560 -45.24 39.29 17.23
C HIS A 560 -46.07 38.43 18.20
N ASP A 561 -45.54 38.23 19.41
CA ASP A 561 -46.28 37.53 20.46
C ASP A 561 -47.26 38.47 21.17
N LEU A 562 -48.49 38.53 20.63
CA LEU A 562 -49.63 39.27 21.19
C LEU A 562 -50.08 38.75 22.58
N ILE A 563 -49.65 37.56 23.01
CA ILE A 563 -50.00 36.98 24.32
C ILE A 563 -48.95 37.37 25.36
N ALA A 564 -47.65 37.29 25.02
CA ALA A 564 -46.56 37.78 25.86
C ALA A 564 -46.44 39.31 25.89
N GLY A 565 -47.08 40.02 24.94
CA GLY A 565 -47.08 41.48 24.87
C GLY A 565 -45.77 42.07 24.34
N VAL A 566 -45.06 41.30 23.50
CA VAL A 566 -43.74 41.66 22.98
C VAL A 566 -43.59 41.29 21.50
N SER A 567 -42.72 42.02 20.80
CA SER A 567 -42.25 41.67 19.45
C SER A 567 -40.74 41.51 19.44
N TYR A 568 -40.24 40.51 18.74
CA TYR A 568 -38.81 40.22 18.64
C TYR A 568 -38.24 40.85 17.36
N GLY A 569 -37.29 41.76 17.54
CA GLY A 569 -36.56 42.39 16.44
C GLY A 569 -35.70 41.40 15.67
N ARG A 570 -35.12 41.85 14.55
CA ARG A 570 -34.32 40.99 13.68
C ARG A 570 -32.93 41.55 13.39
N GLU A 571 -31.98 40.65 13.27
CA GLU A 571 -30.58 40.94 12.93
C GLU A 571 -30.06 39.96 11.87
N ARG A 572 -28.87 40.21 11.34
CA ARG A 572 -28.14 39.28 10.46
C ARG A 572 -26.64 39.36 10.72
N PHE A 573 -25.94 38.25 10.49
CA PHE A 573 -24.49 38.17 10.66
C PHE A 573 -23.75 38.65 9.41
N TYR A 574 -22.57 39.26 9.61
CA TYR A 574 -21.64 39.66 8.56
C TYR A 574 -20.19 39.56 9.05
N TYR A 575 -19.25 39.57 8.12
CA TYR A 575 -17.84 39.91 8.39
C TYR A 575 -17.34 40.90 7.33
N ASP A 576 -16.29 41.65 7.64
CA ASP A 576 -15.68 42.61 6.71
C ASP A 576 -14.43 41.97 6.07
N ALA A 577 -14.54 41.59 4.80
CA ALA A 577 -13.51 40.88 4.04
C ALA A 577 -12.46 41.84 3.44
N PRO A 578 -11.14 41.60 3.64
CA PRO A 578 -10.09 42.41 3.01
C PRO A 578 -10.21 42.44 1.48
N GLY A 579 -10.27 43.64 0.90
CA GLY A 579 -10.40 43.86 -0.55
C GLY A 579 -11.84 43.82 -1.09
N GLN A 580 -12.74 43.05 -0.47
CA GLN A 580 -14.12 42.87 -0.94
C GLN A 580 -15.17 43.66 -0.14
N GLY A 581 -14.86 44.06 1.10
CA GLY A 581 -15.77 44.78 1.98
C GLY A 581 -16.74 43.87 2.73
N ARG A 582 -17.94 44.35 3.04
CA ARG A 582 -18.88 43.64 3.91
C ARG A 582 -19.58 42.47 3.23
N VAL A 583 -19.41 41.27 3.79
CA VAL A 583 -20.07 40.04 3.35
C VAL A 583 -21.11 39.62 4.41
N TYR A 584 -22.38 39.52 4.01
CA TYR A 584 -23.45 39.03 4.89
C TYR A 584 -23.50 37.50 4.86
N VAL A 585 -23.51 36.88 6.03
CA VAL A 585 -23.49 35.42 6.23
C VAL A 585 -24.90 34.84 6.27
N THR A 586 -25.82 35.51 6.97
CA THR A 586 -27.19 35.05 7.15
C THR A 586 -28.22 36.02 6.55
N SER A 587 -29.41 35.49 6.25
CA SER A 587 -30.61 36.31 6.15
C SER A 587 -30.99 36.87 7.52
N CYS A 588 -31.93 37.82 7.56
CA CYS A 588 -32.47 38.31 8.83
C CYS A 588 -33.03 37.13 9.66
N GLN A 589 -32.63 37.04 10.92
CA GLN A 589 -33.07 36.08 11.93
C GLN A 589 -33.63 36.84 13.14
N GLU A 590 -34.21 36.14 14.10
CA GLU A 590 -34.56 36.75 15.39
C GLU A 590 -33.32 37.30 16.10
N SER A 591 -33.49 38.39 16.85
CA SER A 591 -32.46 39.03 17.67
C SER A 591 -32.92 39.13 19.12
N ASP A 592 -31.99 39.29 20.05
CA ASP A 592 -32.28 39.54 21.48
C ASP A 592 -33.02 40.87 21.74
N ARG A 593 -33.26 41.70 20.72
CA ARG A 593 -33.91 43.00 20.87
C ARG A 593 -35.43 42.87 20.91
N VAL A 594 -35.99 43.09 22.10
CA VAL A 594 -37.43 42.99 22.37
C VAL A 594 -38.10 44.36 22.36
N TYR A 595 -39.27 44.45 21.72
CA TYR A 595 -40.14 45.64 21.68
C TYR A 595 -41.45 45.37 22.44
N THR A 596 -41.64 46.03 23.58
CA THR A 596 -42.89 45.94 24.37
C THR A 596 -44.08 46.52 23.60
N HIS A 597 -45.22 45.84 23.68
CA HIS A 597 -46.47 46.30 23.09
C HIS A 597 -47.09 47.46 23.87
N SER A 598 -47.52 48.48 23.14
CA SER A 598 -48.40 49.56 23.59
C SER A 598 -49.82 49.28 23.12
N VAL A 599 -50.78 49.30 24.05
CA VAL A 599 -52.17 48.90 23.81
C VAL A 599 -53.10 50.10 23.95
N GLU A 600 -53.82 50.45 22.87
CA GLU A 600 -54.76 51.57 22.84
C GLU A 600 -56.21 51.10 22.58
N PRO A 601 -57.25 51.76 23.12
CA PRO A 601 -58.63 51.29 22.96
C PRO A 601 -59.22 51.61 21.58
N ALA A 602 -59.50 50.60 20.77
CA ALA A 602 -59.90 50.75 19.36
C ALA A 602 -61.42 50.70 19.11
N GLY A 603 -62.16 49.90 19.88
CA GLY A 603 -63.59 49.70 19.64
C GLY A 603 -64.26 48.71 20.59
N TRP A 604 -65.37 48.14 20.16
CA TRP A 604 -66.15 47.16 20.92
C TRP A 604 -66.65 46.02 20.04
N LYS A 605 -66.65 44.80 20.59
CA LYS A 605 -67.32 43.63 20.02
C LYS A 605 -68.62 43.40 20.78
N TYR A 606 -69.75 43.59 20.09
CA TYR A 606 -71.08 43.46 20.66
C TYR A 606 -71.57 42.00 20.68
N ASN A 607 -72.21 41.62 21.77
CA ASN A 607 -73.01 40.41 21.93
C ASN A 607 -74.42 40.85 22.35
N ASP A 608 -75.18 41.38 21.38
CA ASP A 608 -76.52 41.91 21.61
C ASP A 608 -77.49 40.89 22.25
N PRO A 609 -77.53 39.60 21.85
CA PRO A 609 -78.35 38.59 22.52
C PRO A 609 -77.97 38.34 23.99
N GLY A 610 -76.69 38.52 24.33
CA GLY A 610 -76.19 38.43 25.70
C GLY A 610 -76.27 39.73 26.49
N LEU A 611 -76.69 40.83 25.86
CA LEU A 611 -76.66 42.21 26.40
C LEU A 611 -75.29 42.59 26.98
N ARG A 612 -74.20 42.23 26.27
CA ARG A 612 -72.81 42.45 26.69
C ARG A 612 -71.93 42.88 25.52
N ALA A 613 -70.81 43.54 25.81
CA ALA A 613 -69.74 43.79 24.84
C ALA A 613 -68.36 43.60 25.47
N GLN A 614 -67.37 43.27 24.64
CA GLN A 614 -65.95 43.22 25.03
C GLN A 614 -65.18 44.34 24.35
N ARG A 615 -64.17 44.90 25.02
CA ARG A 615 -63.34 45.96 24.43
C ARG A 615 -62.41 45.38 23.36
N LEU A 616 -62.28 46.09 22.25
CA LEU A 616 -61.27 45.84 21.24
C LEU A 616 -60.15 46.87 21.37
N VAL A 617 -58.91 46.44 21.11
CA VAL A 617 -57.70 47.25 21.26
C VAL A 617 -56.86 47.23 19.98
N ASP A 618 -56.14 48.32 19.73
CA ASP A 618 -55.06 48.36 18.77
C ASP A 618 -53.75 48.12 19.54
N VAL A 619 -52.91 47.24 19.03
CA VAL A 619 -51.63 46.84 19.60
C VAL A 619 -50.53 47.38 18.70
N SER A 620 -49.57 48.10 19.28
CA SER A 620 -48.49 48.75 18.54
C SER A 620 -47.13 48.58 19.22
N ILE A 621 -46.04 48.78 18.47
CA ILE A 621 -44.67 48.85 19.00
C ILE A 621 -43.99 50.14 18.56
N ASN A 622 -43.01 50.61 19.34
CA ASN A 622 -42.16 51.73 18.95
C ASN A 622 -40.79 51.23 18.48
N VAL A 623 -40.51 51.39 17.19
CA VAL A 623 -39.22 51.03 16.58
C VAL A 623 -38.51 52.32 16.17
N ASN A 624 -37.34 52.58 16.79
CA ASN A 624 -36.50 53.75 16.54
C ASN A 624 -37.26 55.10 16.56
N GLY A 625 -38.20 55.25 17.50
CA GLY A 625 -39.01 56.46 17.69
C GLY A 625 -40.33 56.48 16.91
N LYS A 626 -40.59 55.51 16.03
CA LYS A 626 -41.81 55.44 15.21
C LYS A 626 -42.76 54.34 15.71
N GLY A 627 -44.04 54.69 15.86
CA GLY A 627 -45.09 53.72 16.16
C GLY A 627 -45.44 52.87 14.93
N TYR A 628 -45.60 51.56 15.13
CA TYR A 628 -46.07 50.59 14.14
C TYR A 628 -47.22 49.77 14.74
N VAL A 629 -48.36 49.68 14.05
CA VAL A 629 -49.53 48.89 14.50
C VAL A 629 -49.33 47.44 14.10
N VAL A 630 -49.26 46.57 15.11
CA VAL A 630 -49.06 45.12 15.00
C VAL A 630 -50.40 44.39 14.80
N ALA A 631 -51.43 44.81 15.53
CA ALA A 631 -52.79 44.29 15.38
C ALA A 631 -53.81 45.40 15.61
N SER A 632 -54.90 45.40 14.86
CA SER A 632 -55.97 46.38 15.01
C SER A 632 -57.32 45.74 15.32
N SER A 633 -58.14 46.41 16.14
CA SER A 633 -59.42 45.91 16.65
C SER A 633 -59.32 44.49 17.25
N TYR A 634 -58.20 44.20 17.90
CA TYR A 634 -57.88 42.91 18.49
C TYR A 634 -58.69 42.67 19.77
N LEU A 635 -59.22 41.46 19.93
CA LEU A 635 -59.84 41.00 21.17
C LEU A 635 -58.80 40.22 21.99
N GLN A 636 -58.21 40.89 22.98
CA GLN A 636 -57.20 40.27 23.82
C GLN A 636 -57.78 39.09 24.64
N PRO A 637 -57.11 37.93 24.70
CA PRO A 637 -57.51 36.82 25.55
C PRO A 637 -57.75 37.27 27.00
N GLY A 638 -58.85 36.83 27.61
CA GLY A 638 -59.24 37.23 28.97
C GLY A 638 -59.93 38.59 29.09
N THR A 639 -60.20 39.33 28.00
CA THR A 639 -60.95 40.59 28.04
C THR A 639 -62.33 40.41 28.69
N SER A 640 -62.57 41.12 29.79
CA SER A 640 -63.85 41.13 30.51
C SER A 640 -65.02 41.62 29.65
N GLU A 641 -66.19 41.00 29.84
CA GLU A 641 -67.45 41.48 29.27
C GLU A 641 -68.03 42.62 30.12
N VAL A 642 -68.53 43.66 29.45
CA VAL A 642 -69.25 44.80 30.04
C VAL A 642 -70.72 44.68 29.64
N ALA A 643 -71.62 44.69 30.63
CA ALA A 643 -73.07 44.61 30.39
C ALA A 643 -73.62 45.91 29.79
N TYR A 644 -74.73 45.80 29.05
CA TYR A 644 -75.49 46.95 28.57
C TYR A 644 -76.34 47.53 29.70
N SER A 645 -76.64 48.83 29.60
CA SER A 645 -77.56 49.52 30.51
C SER A 645 -78.93 49.62 29.86
N HIS A 646 -80.02 49.28 30.56
CA HIS A 646 -81.38 49.60 30.09
C HIS A 646 -81.58 51.12 30.08
N LEU A 647 -82.22 51.64 29.04
CA LEU A 647 -82.43 53.07 28.80
C LEU A 647 -83.90 53.47 28.94
N GLU A 648 -84.75 52.86 28.12
CA GLU A 648 -86.20 53.13 28.07
C GLU A 648 -86.93 51.92 27.48
N ASP A 649 -88.24 51.85 27.72
CA ASP A 649 -89.15 51.00 26.95
C ASP A 649 -89.87 51.88 25.92
N ARG A 650 -89.92 51.44 24.66
CA ARG A 650 -90.47 52.21 23.55
C ARG A 650 -91.45 51.38 22.73
N ASP A 651 -92.60 51.97 22.41
CA ASP A 651 -93.59 51.40 21.51
C ASP A 651 -93.42 51.97 20.09
N GLU A 652 -93.22 51.10 19.12
CA GLU A 652 -92.97 51.47 17.71
C GLU A 652 -94.23 51.20 16.85
N PRO A 653 -94.89 52.23 16.29
CA PRO A 653 -96.15 52.06 15.55
C PRO A 653 -95.98 51.43 14.16
N ASN A 654 -96.70 50.34 13.94
CA ASN A 654 -96.78 49.63 12.68
C ASN A 654 -97.95 50.14 11.83
N PHE A 655 -97.71 51.23 11.11
CA PHE A 655 -98.71 51.88 10.25
C PHE A 655 -99.28 50.97 9.15
N ASP A 656 -98.63 49.87 8.77
CA ASP A 656 -99.18 48.94 7.77
C ASP A 656 -100.35 48.10 8.30
N GLN A 657 -100.50 48.00 9.63
CA GLN A 657 -101.62 47.33 10.29
C GLN A 657 -102.71 48.30 10.78
N ARG A 658 -102.74 49.54 10.26
CA ARG A 658 -103.76 50.53 10.61
C ARG A 658 -105.19 50.05 10.31
N TYR A 659 -106.13 50.38 11.17
CA TYR A 659 -107.57 50.12 10.99
C TYR A 659 -108.41 51.32 11.42
N TYR A 660 -109.72 51.28 11.15
CA TYR A 660 -110.62 52.43 11.33
C TYR A 660 -111.82 52.09 12.23
N GLU A 661 -112.07 52.93 13.24
CA GLU A 661 -113.30 52.92 14.04
C GLU A 661 -114.10 54.21 13.77
N GLY A 662 -115.13 54.10 12.94
CA GLY A 662 -115.96 55.23 12.50
C GLY A 662 -115.15 56.23 11.65
N CYS A 663 -114.73 57.33 12.27
CA CYS A 663 -113.84 58.32 11.65
C CYS A 663 -112.37 58.20 12.11
N ILE A 664 -112.08 57.45 13.17
CA ILE A 664 -110.76 57.42 13.82
C ILE A 664 -109.87 56.32 13.24
N GLU A 665 -108.62 56.66 12.92
CA GLU A 665 -107.58 55.68 12.54
C GLU A 665 -106.79 55.21 13.77
N LEU A 666 -106.64 53.89 13.94
CA LEU A 666 -105.91 53.23 15.03
C LEU A 666 -104.78 52.35 14.46
N VAL A 667 -103.65 52.28 15.15
CA VAL A 667 -102.40 51.66 14.66
C VAL A 667 -101.76 50.78 15.76
N PRO A 668 -101.57 49.46 15.54
CA PRO A 668 -100.83 48.59 16.46
C PRO A 668 -99.37 49.03 16.63
N THR A 669 -98.77 48.78 17.80
CA THR A 669 -97.35 49.05 18.08
C THR A 669 -96.64 47.78 18.58
N SER A 670 -95.31 47.74 18.46
CA SER A 670 -94.45 46.73 19.08
C SER A 670 -93.65 47.35 20.22
N ARG A 671 -93.64 46.73 21.40
CA ARG A 671 -92.87 47.19 22.56
C ARG A 671 -91.44 46.66 22.50
N ALA A 672 -90.48 47.56 22.62
CA ALA A 672 -89.05 47.27 22.63
C ALA A 672 -88.40 47.76 23.92
N HIS A 673 -87.54 46.93 24.53
CA HIS A 673 -86.58 47.42 25.54
C HIS A 673 -85.38 48.00 24.79
N VAL A 674 -85.07 49.27 25.02
CA VAL A 674 -83.91 49.95 24.46
C VAL A 674 -82.78 49.91 25.49
N TYR A 675 -81.61 49.48 25.05
CA TYR A 675 -80.39 49.40 25.86
C TYR A 675 -79.30 50.30 25.30
N THR A 676 -78.56 50.99 26.16
CA THR A 676 -77.32 51.68 25.83
C THR A 676 -76.14 50.70 25.94
N ARG A 677 -75.40 50.56 24.84
CA ARG A 677 -74.14 49.82 24.77
C ARG A 677 -72.99 50.64 25.39
N PRO A 678 -71.84 50.03 25.76
CA PRO A 678 -70.73 50.72 26.42
C PRO A 678 -70.03 51.84 25.63
N ASP A 679 -70.37 52.03 24.36
CA ASP A 679 -69.91 53.13 23.49
C ASP A 679 -70.93 54.28 23.37
N GLY A 680 -72.09 54.18 24.01
CA GLY A 680 -73.20 55.13 23.89
C GLY A 680 -74.18 54.86 22.75
N THR A 681 -73.93 53.86 21.88
CA THR A 681 -74.92 53.44 20.88
C THR A 681 -76.09 52.70 21.52
N THR A 682 -77.23 52.61 20.84
CA THR A 682 -78.42 51.92 21.34
C THR A 682 -78.72 50.63 20.59
N TYR A 683 -79.26 49.64 21.30
CA TYR A 683 -79.82 48.41 20.77
C TYR A 683 -81.26 48.25 21.26
N ALA A 684 -82.21 48.01 20.35
CA ALA A 684 -83.61 47.79 20.68
C ALA A 684 -83.96 46.30 20.54
N HIS A 685 -84.45 45.70 21.61
CA HIS A 685 -84.90 44.31 21.64
C HIS A 685 -86.43 44.27 21.78
N ILE A 686 -87.13 43.76 20.77
CA ILE A 686 -88.60 43.62 20.82
C ILE A 686 -88.98 42.60 21.90
N VAL A 687 -89.85 43.00 22.82
CA VAL A 687 -90.32 42.17 23.95
C VAL A 687 -91.80 41.78 23.87
N GLY A 688 -92.59 42.45 23.03
CA GLY A 688 -94.01 42.12 22.83
C GLY A 688 -94.78 43.16 22.01
N GLU A 689 -96.10 43.12 22.12
CA GLU A 689 -97.01 44.14 21.59
C GLU A 689 -97.05 45.36 22.54
N GLY A 690 -97.21 46.55 21.99
CA GLY A 690 -97.33 47.82 22.72
C GLY A 690 -98.74 48.40 22.72
N ASP A 691 -98.89 49.63 23.17
CA ASP A 691 -100.18 50.32 23.25
C ASP A 691 -100.64 50.82 21.86
N LEU A 692 -101.96 50.78 21.59
CA LEU A 692 -102.52 51.24 20.31
C LEU A 692 -102.32 52.76 20.10
N PHE A 693 -101.69 53.13 18.98
CA PHE A 693 -101.50 54.52 18.58
C PHE A 693 -102.73 55.06 17.82
N ASN A 694 -103.32 56.15 18.31
CA ASN A 694 -104.50 56.80 17.71
C ASN A 694 -104.09 57.97 16.81
N ASN A 695 -104.45 57.91 15.53
CA ASN A 695 -104.05 58.85 14.48
C ASN A 695 -105.18 59.80 14.01
N GLY A 696 -106.32 59.88 14.72
CA GLY A 696 -107.33 60.94 14.57
C GLY A 696 -108.40 60.78 13.47
N ASP A 697 -109.29 61.78 13.36
CA ASP A 697 -110.46 61.84 12.44
C ASP A 697 -110.03 62.01 10.96
N LYS A 698 -110.52 61.13 10.07
CA LYS A 698 -110.28 61.15 8.62
C LYS A 698 -111.55 61.32 7.74
N CYS A 699 -112.67 61.77 8.29
CA CYS A 699 -113.95 61.91 7.58
C CYS A 699 -114.07 63.22 6.75
N GLU A 700 -114.48 63.12 5.48
CA GLU A 700 -114.68 64.27 4.57
C GLU A 700 -116.07 64.90 4.74
N ARG A 701 -116.19 66.24 4.65
CA ARG A 701 -117.44 66.98 4.87
C ARG A 701 -117.60 68.12 3.84
N THR A 702 -118.69 68.12 3.07
CA THR A 702 -118.97 69.06 1.94
C THR A 702 -120.35 69.70 2.05
N VAL A 703 -120.60 70.83 1.35
CA VAL A 703 -121.87 71.57 1.37
C VAL A 703 -122.51 71.60 -0.04
N GLU A 704 -123.83 71.47 -0.12
CA GLU A 704 -124.64 71.48 -1.34
C GLU A 704 -125.66 72.64 -1.31
N GLU A 705 -125.92 73.31 -2.44
CA GLU A 705 -126.87 74.44 -2.56
C GLU A 705 -128.01 74.20 -3.58
N ARG A 706 -129.12 74.95 -3.50
CA ARG A 706 -130.19 75.01 -4.52
C ARG A 706 -130.94 76.35 -4.56
N VAL A 707 -131.61 76.68 -5.67
CA VAL A 707 -132.33 77.96 -5.88
C VAL A 707 -133.78 77.75 -6.35
N ARG A 708 -134.72 78.59 -5.88
CA ARG A 708 -136.16 78.59 -6.22
C ARG A 708 -136.62 79.99 -6.65
N SER A 709 -137.02 80.17 -7.91
CA SER A 709 -137.31 81.50 -8.50
C SER A 709 -138.81 81.84 -8.57
N GLY A 710 -139.13 83.14 -8.63
CA GLY A 710 -140.48 83.65 -8.90
C GLY A 710 -141.46 83.65 -7.72
N VAL A 711 -141.02 83.25 -6.52
CA VAL A 711 -141.87 82.94 -5.35
C VAL A 711 -142.55 84.18 -4.73
N LYS A 712 -142.18 85.38 -5.17
CA LYS A 712 -142.61 86.66 -4.63
C LYS A 712 -142.42 87.76 -5.68
N ILE A 713 -143.37 88.69 -5.81
CA ILE A 713 -143.23 89.87 -6.68
C ILE A 713 -143.59 91.16 -5.95
N ASN A 714 -143.06 92.30 -6.37
CA ASN A 714 -143.58 93.62 -5.99
C ASN A 714 -144.21 94.31 -7.20
N LEU A 715 -145.44 94.79 -7.07
CA LEU A 715 -146.18 95.51 -8.10
C LEU A 715 -146.51 96.93 -7.64
N ALA A 716 -145.97 97.93 -8.33
CA ALA A 716 -146.29 99.34 -8.16
C ALA A 716 -147.17 99.85 -9.30
N VAL A 717 -148.30 100.49 -8.99
CA VAL A 717 -149.25 101.06 -9.97
C VAL A 717 -149.75 102.42 -9.51
N LYS A 718 -149.21 103.50 -10.08
CA LYS A 718 -149.48 104.90 -9.73
C LYS A 718 -150.58 105.47 -10.61
N GLY A 719 -151.64 106.01 -9.99
CA GLY A 719 -152.79 106.59 -10.70
C GLY A 719 -153.73 105.55 -11.33
N TYR A 720 -153.45 104.27 -11.10
CA TYR A 720 -154.15 103.12 -11.68
C TYR A 720 -154.62 102.14 -10.60
N VAL A 721 -155.64 101.36 -10.95
CA VAL A 721 -155.98 100.10 -10.26
C VAL A 721 -155.61 98.95 -11.17
N ALA A 722 -154.67 98.10 -10.76
CA ALA A 722 -154.40 96.83 -11.43
C ALA A 722 -155.01 95.67 -10.63
N ARG A 723 -155.51 94.64 -11.33
CA ARG A 723 -155.81 93.33 -10.74
C ARG A 723 -154.79 92.34 -11.27
N VAL A 724 -154.16 91.57 -10.39
CA VAL A 724 -153.14 90.57 -10.74
C VAL A 724 -153.51 89.24 -10.13
N ARG A 725 -153.48 88.18 -10.94
CA ARG A 725 -153.69 86.80 -10.52
C ARG A 725 -152.35 86.14 -10.22
N ASP A 726 -152.23 85.34 -9.17
CA ASP A 726 -151.09 84.43 -8.98
C ASP A 726 -151.30 83.09 -9.74
N GLY A 727 -150.27 82.24 -9.79
CA GLY A 727 -150.33 80.92 -10.41
C GLY A 727 -151.25 79.92 -9.70
N SER A 728 -151.71 80.25 -8.48
CA SER A 728 -152.72 79.50 -7.72
C SER A 728 -154.14 80.02 -7.95
N GLY A 729 -154.33 81.03 -8.80
CA GLY A 729 -155.63 81.58 -9.19
C GLY A 729 -156.10 82.76 -8.35
N ASN A 730 -155.39 83.14 -7.29
CA ASN A 730 -155.79 84.21 -6.36
C ASN A 730 -155.67 85.58 -7.03
N ILE A 731 -156.73 86.39 -6.99
CA ILE A 731 -156.75 87.72 -7.64
C ILE A 731 -156.52 88.82 -6.60
N HIS A 732 -155.34 89.42 -6.65
CA HIS A 732 -154.95 90.56 -5.84
C HIS A 732 -155.29 91.87 -6.57
N SER A 733 -156.05 92.76 -5.93
CA SER A 733 -156.24 94.12 -6.42
C SER A 733 -155.17 95.03 -5.80
N VAL A 734 -154.45 95.78 -6.64
CA VAL A 734 -153.46 96.78 -6.25
C VAL A 734 -153.91 98.13 -6.80
N ARG A 735 -154.15 99.07 -5.90
CA ARG A 735 -154.50 100.47 -6.21
C ARG A 735 -153.53 101.34 -5.43
N ASN A 736 -152.82 102.23 -6.11
CA ASN A 736 -152.32 103.45 -5.48
C ASN A 736 -152.90 104.65 -6.23
N GLY A 737 -153.19 105.72 -5.48
CA GLY A 737 -153.60 106.99 -6.06
C GLY A 737 -152.44 107.66 -6.80
N CYS A 738 -152.38 108.99 -6.80
CA CYS A 738 -151.30 109.71 -7.47
C CYS A 738 -149.94 109.64 -6.75
N ASN A 739 -149.85 108.90 -5.64
CA ASN A 739 -148.63 108.66 -4.89
C ASN A 739 -147.86 107.46 -5.46
N THR A 740 -146.53 107.54 -5.41
CA THR A 740 -145.63 106.40 -5.66
C THR A 740 -145.74 105.38 -4.54
N GLY A 741 -146.06 104.12 -4.88
CA GLY A 741 -146.07 102.99 -3.95
C GLY A 741 -146.31 101.68 -4.68
N GLY A 742 -145.96 100.56 -4.05
CA GLY A 742 -146.18 99.21 -4.59
C GLY A 742 -146.47 98.19 -3.51
N LYS A 743 -147.19 97.14 -3.90
CA LYS A 743 -147.59 96.04 -3.01
C LYS A 743 -146.81 94.79 -3.38
N THR A 744 -146.16 94.21 -2.37
CA THR A 744 -145.54 92.89 -2.50
C THR A 744 -146.60 91.80 -2.40
N LEU A 745 -146.54 90.83 -3.31
CA LEU A 745 -147.35 89.63 -3.35
C LEU A 745 -146.41 88.45 -3.15
N GLU A 746 -146.79 87.55 -2.26
CA GLU A 746 -146.13 86.26 -2.01
C GLU A 746 -147.16 85.17 -2.33
N GLY A 747 -146.72 84.10 -2.99
CA GLY A 747 -147.61 83.18 -3.69
C GLY A 747 -146.91 82.54 -4.89
N ASN A 748 -147.58 81.59 -5.54
CA ASN A 748 -146.96 80.81 -6.61
C ASN A 748 -146.91 81.61 -7.92
N PRO A 749 -145.78 81.65 -8.64
CA PRO A 749 -145.72 82.17 -10.00
C PRO A 749 -146.48 81.24 -10.98
N PRO A 750 -146.89 81.73 -12.18
CA PRO A 750 -146.69 83.08 -12.70
C PRO A 750 -147.74 84.08 -12.23
N TYR A 751 -147.34 85.34 -12.05
CA TYR A 751 -148.25 86.43 -11.76
C TYR A 751 -148.71 87.12 -13.05
N GLN A 752 -150.02 87.28 -13.25
CA GLN A 752 -150.63 87.75 -14.50
C GLN A 752 -151.56 88.95 -14.26
N VAL A 753 -151.33 90.07 -14.97
CA VAL A 753 -152.20 91.26 -14.90
C VAL A 753 -153.51 91.00 -15.66
N LEU A 754 -154.65 91.07 -14.98
CA LEU A 754 -155.98 90.80 -15.53
C LEU A 754 -156.68 92.04 -16.09
N SER A 755 -156.50 93.20 -15.45
CA SER A 755 -157.18 94.44 -15.83
C SER A 755 -156.48 95.64 -15.23
N GLN A 756 -156.46 96.78 -15.94
CA GLN A 756 -155.99 98.05 -15.40
C GLN A 756 -156.94 99.21 -15.75
N ASN A 757 -157.41 99.94 -14.73
CA ASN A 757 -158.35 101.05 -14.87
C ASN A 757 -157.73 102.37 -14.37
N GLY A 758 -157.85 103.44 -15.18
CA GLY A 758 -157.33 104.78 -14.91
C GLY A 758 -156.90 105.51 -16.19
N PRO A 759 -156.25 106.69 -16.09
CA PRO A 759 -155.85 107.34 -14.85
C PRO A 759 -157.02 107.98 -14.09
N GLN A 760 -156.87 108.06 -12.77
CA GLN A 760 -157.79 108.82 -11.92
C GLN A 760 -157.72 110.33 -12.26
N SER A 761 -158.88 111.02 -12.30
CA SER A 761 -158.92 112.47 -12.58
C SER A 761 -158.08 113.25 -11.56
N GLY A 762 -157.32 114.25 -12.05
CA GLY A 762 -156.36 115.04 -11.26
C GLY A 762 -154.91 114.50 -11.25
N CYS A 763 -154.65 113.32 -11.83
CA CYS A 763 -153.32 112.70 -11.78
C CYS A 763 -152.38 113.15 -12.91
N ARG A 764 -151.32 113.91 -12.58
CA ARG A 764 -150.20 114.14 -13.52
C ARG A 764 -149.19 112.98 -13.44
N ASN A 765 -148.96 112.34 -14.59
CA ASN A 765 -148.00 111.25 -14.83
C ASN A 765 -148.26 109.93 -14.03
N PRO A 766 -149.19 109.07 -14.51
CA PRO A 766 -149.41 107.71 -13.98
C PRO A 766 -148.35 106.71 -14.52
N SER A 767 -148.07 105.61 -13.80
CA SER A 767 -147.00 104.65 -14.17
C SER A 767 -147.09 103.29 -13.45
N ASN A 768 -146.43 102.24 -13.98
CA ASN A 768 -146.39 100.90 -13.38
C ASN A 768 -144.96 100.32 -13.31
N LYS A 769 -144.66 99.43 -12.34
CA LYS A 769 -143.41 98.65 -12.23
C LYS A 769 -143.65 97.27 -11.57
N VAL A 770 -142.90 96.24 -11.98
CA VAL A 770 -142.83 94.91 -11.35
C VAL A 770 -141.37 94.55 -10.99
N SER A 771 -141.16 93.79 -9.90
CA SER A 771 -139.89 93.14 -9.52
C SER A 771 -140.16 91.71 -8.98
N ILE A 772 -139.24 90.75 -9.14
CA ILE A 772 -139.49 89.31 -8.95
C ILE A 772 -138.37 88.64 -8.14
N TYR A 773 -138.69 87.94 -7.05
CA TYR A 773 -137.70 87.44 -6.08
C TYR A 773 -137.52 85.90 -6.09
N SER A 774 -136.31 85.45 -5.74
CA SER A 774 -135.89 84.03 -5.67
C SER A 774 -135.25 83.69 -4.32
N ALA A 775 -135.32 82.42 -3.87
CA ALA A 775 -134.78 81.89 -2.62
C ALA A 775 -133.62 80.89 -2.85
N HIS A 776 -132.63 80.84 -1.95
CA HIS A 776 -131.49 79.92 -1.98
C HIS A 776 -131.43 79.08 -0.69
N ASP A 777 -131.25 77.75 -0.79
CA ASP A 777 -131.14 76.81 0.36
C ASP A 777 -129.82 75.99 0.34
N GLU A 778 -129.30 75.55 1.49
CA GLU A 778 -128.04 74.76 1.65
C GLU A 778 -128.21 73.50 2.54
N ARG A 779 -127.30 72.50 2.43
CA ARG A 779 -127.13 71.36 3.38
C ARG A 779 -125.68 70.81 3.40
N THR A 780 -125.33 69.98 4.40
CA THR A 780 -124.01 69.31 4.53
C THR A 780 -124.09 67.82 4.22
N LYS A 781 -123.04 67.28 3.61
CA LYS A 781 -122.78 65.86 3.32
C LYS A 781 -121.50 65.42 4.05
N THR A 782 -121.52 64.31 4.78
CA THR A 782 -120.33 63.70 5.41
C THR A 782 -120.05 62.35 4.78
N VAL A 783 -118.78 62.01 4.54
CA VAL A 783 -118.31 60.74 3.98
C VAL A 783 -117.26 60.14 4.93
N THR A 784 -117.44 58.88 5.34
CA THR A 784 -116.46 58.15 6.15
C THR A 784 -115.32 57.57 5.30
N PRO A 785 -114.17 57.20 5.88
CA PRO A 785 -113.10 56.50 5.15
C PRO A 785 -113.56 55.19 4.49
N ALA A 786 -114.60 54.55 5.04
CA ALA A 786 -115.25 53.37 4.47
C ALA A 786 -116.24 53.69 3.32
N GLY A 787 -116.42 54.96 2.96
CA GLY A 787 -117.29 55.42 1.89
C GLY A 787 -118.76 55.60 2.27
N GLU A 788 -119.14 55.48 3.54
CA GLU A 788 -120.52 55.69 4.00
C GLU A 788 -120.88 57.18 3.98
N VAL A 789 -122.06 57.53 3.45
CA VAL A 789 -122.48 58.91 3.22
C VAL A 789 -123.71 59.28 4.04
N THR A 790 -123.63 60.37 4.81
CA THR A 790 -124.75 60.94 5.56
C THR A 790 -125.00 62.40 5.19
N TYR A 791 -126.25 62.87 5.29
CA TYR A 791 -126.67 64.23 4.89
C TYR A 791 -127.45 64.94 6.00
N SER A 792 -127.29 66.27 6.09
CA SER A 792 -128.14 67.14 6.90
C SER A 792 -129.36 67.67 6.12
N ASN A 793 -130.28 68.31 6.83
CA ASN A 793 -131.50 68.90 6.26
C ASN A 793 -131.22 70.21 5.49
N TRP A 794 -132.02 70.48 4.46
CA TRP A 794 -131.98 71.74 3.69
C TRP A 794 -132.42 72.96 4.52
N LYS A 795 -131.66 74.06 4.45
CA LYS A 795 -131.89 75.31 5.18
C LYS A 795 -131.87 76.51 4.22
N LEU A 796 -132.91 77.35 4.26
CA LEU A 796 -132.94 78.63 3.52
C LEU A 796 -131.86 79.58 4.04
N VAL A 797 -131.04 80.13 3.14
CA VAL A 797 -129.92 81.03 3.47
C VAL A 797 -130.07 82.46 2.95
N ARG A 798 -130.66 82.70 1.77
CA ARG A 798 -130.85 84.06 1.23
C ARG A 798 -131.96 84.21 0.19
N TRP A 799 -132.33 85.46 -0.11
CA TRP A 799 -133.21 85.86 -1.21
C TRP A 799 -132.49 86.80 -2.20
N SER A 800 -132.96 86.86 -3.45
CA SER A 800 -132.53 87.79 -4.53
C SER A 800 -133.74 88.37 -5.28
N SER A 801 -133.60 89.45 -6.07
CA SER A 801 -134.69 90.30 -6.63
C SER A 801 -134.49 90.74 -8.07
#